data_AF-A0A1C2C1U4-F1
#
_entry.id   AF-A0A1C2C1U4-F1
#
_cell.length_a   1.000
_cell.length_b   1.000
_cell.length_c   1.000
_cell.angle_alpha   90.00
_cell.angle_beta   90.00
_cell.angle_gamma   90.00
#
_symmetry.space_group_name_H-M   'P 1'
#
loop_
_entity.id
_entity.type
_entity.pdbx_description
1 polymer ?
#
loop_
_entity_poly.entity_id
_entity_poly.type
_entity_poly.pdbx_seq_one_letter_code
_entity_poly.pdbx_strand_id
1 'polypeptide(L)'
;MCGLAGYLRFAESDSAAQQLAQQMGEAIWHRGPDAGSSWHDEKIMLVHRRLSILDLSEAGTQPMHSPCGRYVMVFNGEIYNFLDLKAELIAGGEQFSTHTDSEVLLRLYLLQGPAALNALNGMFALAIWDKTEQKLFLARDRLGKKPLYIYQDGDYFAFASELKALLPLPFFKRELCLEAVQDFFFYQYVPDPKSIFKQARKLKPAHYLEYQHGKVSERCYWQLSFNHSSTAPADELAAQLRTLLDDAVKIRMISDVPLGAFLSGGVDSSAVVASMARQSATPVTTCAIGFADKDYDEVHYARQIAAQFATDHHEFTVKASVTANFLRISRYFDEPFADPSFVPTYFVAELARKKVTVALAGDGGDENFAGYSKYVIDQTEQALRERLPAAVKPLAAVLAKLAAALPGTVARKANTLLRSLALTPEQGFFLTNSFFCPRLWQQLCLPEFQQALAGYDSAAVTTSAYQAADSDNHLSRVLYTDIKTYLPGDILVKVDRMTMANSLEARAPLLDYRMVEFAARVPAALKLHGKEKKHLLKLSQQQRLSNDILYRKKMGFSVPLASWLNKELKPIADDLFAAKDSGLANFFKLSLVTQLWQQHQAGDFRYTQELWSLLVFAAWWQHYMQPETSGQALCL
;
A
#
# COMPACT_ATOMS: atom_id res chain seq x y z
N MET A 1 -2.16 -14.76 3.42
CA MET A 1 -2.77 -13.86 4.41
C MET A 1 -4.25 -14.07 4.55
N CYS A 2 -4.76 -13.82 5.74
CA CYS A 2 -6.17 -13.96 6.07
C CYS A 2 -6.99 -12.72 5.67
N GLY A 3 -8.29 -12.76 5.95
CA GLY A 3 -9.17 -11.60 6.01
C GLY A 3 -9.90 -11.60 7.35
N LEU A 4 -10.12 -10.42 7.93
CA LEU A 4 -10.92 -10.27 9.15
C LEU A 4 -12.01 -9.21 8.94
N ALA A 5 -13.12 -9.39 9.63
CA ALA A 5 -14.18 -8.40 9.76
C ALA A 5 -14.94 -8.58 11.08
N GLY A 6 -15.67 -7.56 11.49
CA GLY A 6 -16.54 -7.65 12.67
C GLY A 6 -17.36 -6.39 12.88
N TYR A 7 -18.39 -6.50 13.70
CA TYR A 7 -19.27 -5.38 14.02
C TYR A 7 -19.92 -5.57 15.40
N LEU A 8 -20.29 -4.45 16.04
CA LEU A 8 -21.08 -4.49 17.27
C LEU A 8 -22.54 -4.81 16.94
N ARG A 9 -23.14 -5.71 17.72
CA ARG A 9 -24.51 -6.19 17.48
C ARG A 9 -25.55 -5.22 18.06
N PHE A 10 -26.68 -5.08 17.37
CA PHE A 10 -27.82 -4.23 17.71
C PHE A 10 -29.14 -4.99 17.61
N ALA A 11 -29.46 -5.75 18.66
CA ALA A 11 -30.74 -6.45 18.84
C ALA A 11 -31.20 -7.35 17.67
N GLU A 12 -30.32 -7.68 16.72
CA GLU A 12 -30.63 -8.62 15.65
C GLU A 12 -30.65 -10.07 16.15
N SER A 13 -31.48 -10.90 15.51
CA SER A 13 -31.52 -12.33 15.80
C SER A 13 -30.19 -13.00 15.44
N ASP A 14 -29.86 -14.10 16.11
CA ASP A 14 -28.64 -14.87 15.80
C ASP A 14 -28.62 -15.36 14.34
N SER A 15 -29.79 -15.73 13.78
CA SER A 15 -29.89 -16.10 12.37
C SER A 15 -29.53 -14.94 11.42
N ALA A 16 -29.96 -13.71 11.73
CA ALA A 16 -29.62 -12.55 10.92
C ALA A 16 -28.12 -12.21 11.06
N ALA A 17 -27.58 -12.28 12.28
CA ALA A 17 -26.16 -12.06 12.53
C ALA A 17 -25.29 -13.07 11.78
N GLN A 18 -25.67 -14.35 11.76
CA GLN A 18 -24.95 -15.39 11.01
C GLN A 18 -25.01 -15.17 9.50
N GLN A 19 -26.15 -14.74 8.96
CA GLN A 19 -26.26 -14.40 7.54
C GLN A 19 -25.36 -13.22 7.17
N LEU A 20 -25.34 -12.18 7.99
CA LEU A 20 -24.43 -11.04 7.80
C LEU A 20 -22.97 -11.51 7.87
N ALA A 21 -22.60 -12.31 8.88
CA ALA A 21 -21.25 -12.84 9.02
C ALA A 21 -20.79 -13.64 7.79
N GLN A 22 -21.68 -14.45 7.21
CA GLN A 22 -21.42 -15.17 5.97
C GLN A 22 -21.14 -14.21 4.80
N GLN A 23 -22.00 -13.20 4.59
CA GLN A 23 -21.83 -12.22 3.51
C GLN A 23 -20.54 -11.40 3.67
N MET A 24 -20.23 -10.96 4.90
CA MET A 24 -18.98 -10.27 5.22
C MET A 24 -17.77 -11.15 4.91
N GLY A 25 -17.84 -12.44 5.26
CA GLY A 25 -16.78 -13.41 5.00
C GLY A 25 -16.63 -13.74 3.51
N GLU A 26 -17.72 -13.87 2.76
CA GLU A 26 -17.71 -14.09 1.30
C GLU A 26 -17.08 -12.93 0.55
N ALA A 27 -17.37 -11.69 0.96
CA ALA A 27 -16.79 -10.49 0.33
C ALA A 27 -15.26 -10.44 0.39
N ILE A 28 -14.62 -11.14 1.33
CA ILE A 28 -13.15 -11.21 1.50
C ILE A 28 -12.59 -12.63 1.33
N TRP A 29 -13.35 -13.53 0.71
CA TRP A 29 -12.95 -14.92 0.49
C TRP A 29 -11.64 -15.05 -0.29
N HIS A 30 -11.39 -14.19 -1.29
CA HIS A 30 -10.15 -14.20 -2.09
C HIS A 30 -8.90 -14.09 -1.23
N ARG A 31 -8.99 -13.46 -0.06
CA ARG A 31 -7.85 -13.34 0.86
C ARG A 31 -7.51 -14.70 1.46
N GLY A 32 -8.51 -15.38 2.03
CA GLY A 32 -8.34 -16.62 2.78
C GLY A 32 -9.31 -17.71 2.31
N PRO A 33 -8.97 -18.45 1.24
CA PRO A 33 -9.86 -19.45 0.67
C PRO A 33 -9.85 -20.80 1.41
N ASP A 34 -8.87 -21.05 2.30
CA ASP A 34 -8.63 -22.39 2.84
C ASP A 34 -9.61 -22.75 3.97
N ALA A 35 -9.97 -21.77 4.81
CA ALA A 35 -10.97 -21.94 5.87
C ALA A 35 -11.67 -20.62 6.18
N GLY A 36 -12.83 -20.67 6.84
CA GLY A 36 -13.50 -19.48 7.34
C GLY A 36 -14.43 -19.82 8.49
N SER A 37 -14.48 -18.95 9.49
CA SER A 37 -15.39 -19.12 10.60
C SER A 37 -15.79 -17.77 11.20
N SER A 38 -16.84 -17.79 12.01
CA SER A 38 -17.36 -16.65 12.74
C SER A 38 -17.57 -17.00 14.20
N TRP A 39 -17.53 -15.98 15.06
CA TRP A 39 -17.86 -16.10 16.47
C TRP A 39 -18.64 -14.87 16.90
N HIS A 40 -19.63 -15.05 17.77
CA HIS A 40 -20.36 -13.93 18.34
C HIS A 40 -20.78 -14.17 19.78
N ASP A 41 -21.05 -13.07 20.48
CA ASP A 41 -21.81 -13.04 21.73
C ASP A 41 -22.95 -12.01 21.60
N GLU A 42 -23.53 -11.55 22.70
CA GLU A 42 -24.61 -10.55 22.68
C GLU A 42 -24.19 -9.17 22.16
N LYS A 43 -22.88 -8.87 22.09
CA LYS A 43 -22.34 -7.53 21.84
C LYS A 43 -21.55 -7.43 20.55
N ILE A 44 -20.92 -8.50 20.09
CA ILE A 44 -20.03 -8.44 18.93
C ILE A 44 -20.17 -9.67 18.04
N MET A 45 -19.93 -9.47 16.74
CA MET A 45 -19.68 -10.50 15.75
C MET A 45 -18.25 -10.35 15.23
N LEU A 46 -17.52 -11.46 15.14
CA LEU A 46 -16.17 -11.58 14.58
C LEU A 46 -16.20 -12.58 13.43
N VAL A 47 -15.54 -12.25 12.32
CA VAL A 47 -15.48 -13.05 11.09
C VAL A 47 -14.03 -13.16 10.64
N HIS A 48 -13.62 -14.36 10.25
CA HIS A 48 -12.29 -14.62 9.74
C HIS A 48 -12.31 -15.53 8.51
N ARG A 49 -11.41 -15.23 7.56
CA ARG A 49 -11.08 -16.06 6.39
C ARG A 49 -9.60 -16.36 6.44
N ARG A 50 -9.21 -17.62 6.32
CA ARG A 50 -7.85 -18.09 6.54
C ARG A 50 -7.17 -18.47 5.23
N LEU A 51 -5.96 -17.95 5.02
CA LEU A 51 -4.97 -18.59 4.15
C LEU A 51 -3.95 -19.27 5.08
N SER A 52 -3.86 -20.58 5.01
CA SER A 52 -3.06 -21.40 5.92
C SER A 52 -1.61 -21.42 5.46
N ILE A 53 -0.71 -20.84 6.26
CA ILE A 53 0.73 -20.72 5.93
C ILE A 53 1.61 -21.36 6.99
N LEU A 54 1.31 -21.08 8.26
CA LEU A 54 1.89 -21.76 9.42
C LEU A 54 0.81 -22.62 10.09
N ASP A 55 1.21 -23.83 10.48
CA ASP A 55 0.36 -24.85 11.12
C ASP A 55 -0.90 -25.14 10.30
N LEU A 56 -0.80 -26.02 9.30
CA LEU A 56 -1.91 -26.31 8.37
C LEU A 56 -3.10 -27.06 9.00
N SER A 57 -3.03 -27.35 10.29
CA SER A 57 -4.11 -28.01 11.02
C SER A 57 -5.28 -27.06 11.30
N GLU A 58 -6.40 -27.63 11.76
CA GLU A 58 -7.55 -26.85 12.25
C GLU A 58 -7.23 -26.02 13.50
N ALA A 59 -6.15 -26.33 14.22
CA ALA A 59 -5.77 -25.64 15.44
C ALA A 59 -5.40 -24.16 15.20
N GLY A 60 -4.99 -23.81 13.98
CA GLY A 60 -4.74 -22.43 13.57
C GLY A 60 -5.97 -21.67 13.06
N THR A 61 -7.17 -22.26 13.13
CA THR A 61 -8.42 -21.60 12.73
C THR A 61 -8.79 -20.50 13.71
N GLN A 62 -9.35 -19.41 13.19
CA GLN A 62 -9.79 -18.27 13.97
C GLN A 62 -11.26 -17.97 13.66
N PRO A 63 -12.04 -17.37 14.60
CA PRO A 63 -11.62 -16.68 15.82
C PRO A 63 -10.95 -17.55 16.90
N MET A 64 -9.79 -17.10 17.42
CA MET A 64 -8.96 -17.84 18.38
C MET A 64 -9.29 -17.43 19.81
N HIS A 65 -9.46 -18.41 20.70
CA HIS A 65 -9.77 -18.18 22.12
C HIS A 65 -8.52 -18.22 23.00
N SER A 66 -8.46 -17.34 24.01
CA SER A 66 -7.45 -17.47 25.05
C SER A 66 -7.75 -18.69 25.94
N PRO A 67 -6.73 -19.27 26.61
CA PRO A 67 -6.93 -20.46 27.46
C PRO A 67 -7.92 -20.25 28.60
N CYS A 68 -7.94 -19.03 29.15
CA CYS A 68 -8.90 -18.65 30.20
C CYS A 68 -10.30 -18.33 29.65
N GLY A 69 -10.50 -18.36 28.33
CA GLY A 69 -11.78 -18.07 27.68
C GLY A 69 -12.24 -16.62 27.73
N ARG A 70 -11.39 -15.69 28.23
CA ARG A 70 -11.67 -14.25 28.34
C ARG A 70 -11.57 -13.52 27.00
N TYR A 71 -10.52 -13.82 26.21
CA TYR A 71 -10.25 -13.12 24.96
C TYR A 71 -10.62 -13.96 23.75
N VAL A 72 -11.16 -13.29 22.72
CA VAL A 72 -11.41 -13.88 21.39
C VAL A 72 -10.74 -12.99 20.35
N MET A 73 -9.89 -13.55 19.50
CA MET A 73 -9.06 -12.82 18.55
C MET A 73 -9.35 -13.23 17.10
N VAL A 74 -9.38 -12.24 16.22
CA VAL A 74 -9.17 -12.42 14.77
C VAL A 74 -7.95 -11.64 14.31
N PHE A 75 -7.14 -12.26 13.46
CA PHE A 75 -5.82 -11.79 13.08
C PHE A 75 -5.56 -12.02 11.58
N ASN A 76 -5.10 -10.97 10.92
CA ASN A 76 -4.64 -10.98 9.54
C ASN A 76 -3.20 -10.47 9.55
N GLY A 77 -2.24 -11.38 9.61
CA GLY A 77 -0.85 -11.00 9.83
C GLY A 77 0.11 -12.17 9.76
N GLU A 78 1.36 -11.85 10.05
CA GLU A 78 2.44 -12.78 10.36
C GLU A 78 3.35 -12.11 11.41
N ILE A 79 3.61 -12.78 12.53
CA ILE A 79 4.58 -12.34 13.55
C ILE A 79 5.90 -13.09 13.33
N TYR A 80 6.83 -12.49 12.61
CA TYR A 80 8.06 -13.14 12.16
C TYR A 80 9.01 -13.57 13.31
N ASN A 81 8.97 -12.88 14.46
CA ASN A 81 9.76 -13.25 15.64
C ASN A 81 9.01 -14.14 16.65
N PHE A 82 7.93 -14.81 16.23
CA PHE A 82 7.11 -15.62 17.14
C PHE A 82 7.87 -16.76 17.82
N LEU A 83 8.88 -17.35 17.17
CA LEU A 83 9.67 -18.44 17.78
C LEU A 83 10.48 -17.95 18.99
N ASP A 84 11.11 -16.79 18.87
CA ASP A 84 11.86 -16.17 19.97
C ASP A 84 10.92 -15.81 21.13
N LEU A 85 9.80 -15.16 20.81
CA LEU A 85 8.76 -14.81 21.78
C LEU A 85 8.17 -16.06 22.46
N LYS A 86 7.93 -17.14 21.71
CA LYS A 86 7.43 -18.40 22.25
C LYS A 86 8.42 -19.02 23.23
N ALA A 87 9.71 -19.00 22.91
CA ALA A 87 10.76 -19.50 23.80
C ALA A 87 10.81 -18.71 25.12
N GLU A 88 10.73 -17.37 25.05
CA GLU A 88 10.66 -16.50 26.23
C GLU A 88 9.43 -16.79 27.09
N LEU A 89 8.25 -16.96 26.46
CA LEU A 89 7.00 -17.26 27.16
C LEU A 89 7.03 -18.65 27.81
N ILE A 90 7.58 -19.67 27.14
CA ILE A 90 7.75 -21.01 27.72
C ILE A 90 8.71 -20.96 28.92
N ALA A 91 9.80 -20.21 28.83
CA ALA A 91 10.71 -20.00 29.96
C ALA A 91 10.02 -19.29 31.13
N GLY A 92 9.03 -18.45 30.85
CA GLY A 92 8.13 -17.83 31.83
C GLY A 92 7.01 -18.73 32.36
N GLY A 93 6.89 -19.97 31.88
CA GLY A 93 5.91 -20.96 32.33
C GLY A 93 4.64 -21.08 31.48
N GLU A 94 4.53 -20.36 30.35
CA GLU A 94 3.40 -20.50 29.43
C GLU A 94 3.40 -21.85 28.71
N GLN A 95 2.22 -22.41 28.51
CA GLN A 95 1.99 -23.63 27.74
C GLN A 95 1.26 -23.31 26.44
N PHE A 96 1.65 -23.94 25.34
CA PHE A 96 1.10 -23.72 24.01
C PHE A 96 0.39 -24.96 23.49
N SER A 97 -0.74 -24.76 22.81
CA SER A 97 -1.51 -25.85 22.20
C SER A 97 -1.25 -25.99 20.70
N THR A 98 -0.69 -24.97 20.07
CA THR A 98 -0.45 -24.88 18.62
C THR A 98 0.98 -24.44 18.32
N HIS A 99 1.35 -24.49 17.04
CA HIS A 99 2.62 -23.97 16.55
C HIS A 99 2.47 -22.64 15.80
N THR A 100 1.30 -22.00 15.90
CA THR A 100 1.02 -20.74 15.21
C THR A 100 1.65 -19.52 15.89
N ASP A 101 1.98 -18.53 15.07
CA ASP A 101 2.35 -17.19 15.49
C ASP A 101 1.17 -16.47 16.19
N SER A 102 -0.06 -16.77 15.76
CA SER A 102 -1.30 -16.22 16.29
C SER A 102 -1.51 -16.58 17.77
N GLU A 103 -1.20 -17.82 18.19
CA GLU A 103 -1.30 -18.17 19.61
C GLU A 103 -0.26 -17.40 20.45
N VAL A 104 0.97 -17.26 19.95
CA VAL A 104 2.03 -16.47 20.61
C VAL A 104 1.59 -15.03 20.82
N LEU A 105 1.01 -14.41 19.80
CA LEU A 105 0.42 -13.07 19.90
C LEU A 105 -0.66 -13.00 20.99
N LEU A 106 -1.59 -13.95 21.01
CA LEU A 106 -2.68 -13.95 21.99
C LEU A 106 -2.18 -14.17 23.42
N ARG A 107 -1.16 -15.02 23.63
CA ARG A 107 -0.50 -15.19 24.94
C ARG A 107 0.22 -13.94 25.38
N LEU A 108 0.95 -13.30 24.49
CA LEU A 108 1.66 -12.06 24.79
C LEU A 108 0.67 -10.95 25.20
N TYR A 109 -0.44 -10.83 24.48
CA TYR A 109 -1.51 -9.88 24.82
C TYR A 109 -2.20 -10.21 26.15
N LEU A 110 -2.44 -11.49 26.45
CA LEU A 110 -3.01 -11.92 27.73
C LEU A 110 -2.15 -11.43 28.92
N LEU A 111 -0.83 -11.44 28.78
CA LEU A 111 0.11 -11.05 29.84
C LEU A 111 0.38 -9.54 29.90
N GLN A 112 0.45 -8.87 28.75
CA GLN A 112 0.95 -7.49 28.66
C GLN A 112 -0.10 -6.48 28.16
N GLY A 113 -1.28 -6.95 27.75
CA GLY A 113 -2.29 -6.13 27.10
C GLY A 113 -1.74 -5.39 25.86
N PRO A 114 -2.12 -4.12 25.64
CA PRO A 114 -1.64 -3.33 24.50
C PRO A 114 -0.12 -3.20 24.38
N ALA A 115 0.65 -3.33 25.48
CA ALA A 115 2.10 -3.23 25.46
C ALA A 115 2.77 -4.37 24.65
N ALA A 116 2.07 -5.48 24.45
CA ALA A 116 2.52 -6.60 23.61
C ALA A 116 2.94 -6.16 22.20
N LEU A 117 2.30 -5.13 21.63
CA LEU A 117 2.60 -4.63 20.29
C LEU A 117 4.06 -4.19 20.12
N ASN A 118 4.70 -3.73 21.20
CA ASN A 118 6.09 -3.26 21.15
C ASN A 118 7.09 -4.38 20.84
N ALA A 119 6.80 -5.60 21.26
CA ALA A 119 7.69 -6.75 21.05
C ALA A 119 7.50 -7.42 19.68
N LEU A 120 6.43 -7.11 18.95
CA LEU A 120 6.10 -7.79 17.70
C LEU A 120 6.99 -7.31 16.55
N ASN A 121 7.67 -8.21 15.86
CA ASN A 121 8.19 -7.98 14.51
C ASN A 121 7.28 -8.65 13.50
N GLY A 122 6.38 -7.90 12.88
CA GLY A 122 5.36 -8.49 12.03
C GLY A 122 4.69 -7.51 11.08
N MET A 123 3.84 -8.06 10.23
CA MET A 123 2.80 -7.32 9.53
C MET A 123 1.47 -7.82 10.04
N PHE A 124 0.55 -6.95 10.42
CA PHE A 124 -0.68 -7.40 11.08
C PHE A 124 -1.76 -6.33 11.09
N ALA A 125 -2.99 -6.81 10.97
CA ALA A 125 -4.19 -6.18 11.51
C ALA A 125 -4.85 -7.20 12.43
N LEU A 126 -5.32 -6.77 13.60
CA LEU A 126 -5.95 -7.66 14.58
C LEU A 126 -7.14 -7.00 15.25
N ALA A 127 -8.05 -7.84 15.74
CA ALA A 127 -9.11 -7.48 16.65
C ALA A 127 -9.17 -8.49 17.81
N ILE A 128 -9.21 -7.99 19.04
CA ILE A 128 -9.33 -8.80 20.26
C ILE A 128 -10.54 -8.29 21.03
N TRP A 129 -11.49 -9.19 21.28
CA TRP A 129 -12.63 -8.95 22.15
C TRP A 129 -12.35 -9.46 23.56
N ASP A 130 -12.48 -8.58 24.55
CA ASP A 130 -12.47 -8.92 25.96
C ASP A 130 -13.91 -9.15 26.45
N LYS A 131 -14.28 -10.42 26.69
CA LYS A 131 -15.63 -10.79 27.12
C LYS A 131 -15.97 -10.28 28.52
N THR A 132 -14.98 -10.07 29.38
CA THR A 132 -15.20 -9.63 30.76
C THR A 132 -15.41 -8.13 30.82
N GLU A 133 -14.56 -7.36 30.14
CA GLU A 133 -14.64 -5.90 30.13
C GLU A 133 -15.57 -5.33 29.04
N GLN A 134 -16.09 -6.18 28.14
CA GLN A 134 -16.83 -5.80 26.95
C GLN A 134 -16.09 -4.72 26.14
N LYS A 135 -14.81 -5.01 25.88
CA LYS A 135 -13.86 -4.08 25.26
C LYS A 135 -13.30 -4.68 23.98
N LEU A 136 -13.38 -3.92 22.89
CA LEU A 136 -12.80 -4.28 21.61
C LEU A 136 -11.47 -3.55 21.45
N PHE A 137 -10.40 -4.31 21.22
CA PHE A 137 -9.06 -3.80 20.90
C PHE A 137 -8.77 -4.08 19.42
N LEU A 138 -8.43 -3.06 18.66
CA LEU A 138 -8.00 -3.14 17.27
C LEU A 138 -6.56 -2.64 17.16
N ALA A 139 -5.71 -3.27 16.35
CA ALA A 139 -4.37 -2.75 16.09
C ALA A 139 -3.91 -3.00 14.64
N ARG A 140 -3.09 -2.07 14.14
CA ARG A 140 -2.45 -2.13 12.82
C ARG A 140 -0.94 -2.04 12.96
N ASP A 141 -0.20 -2.77 12.11
CA ASP A 141 1.26 -2.81 12.16
C ASP A 141 1.92 -1.45 11.91
N ARG A 142 3.21 -1.36 12.27
CA ARG A 142 4.01 -0.14 12.29
C ARG A 142 3.99 0.65 10.97
N LEU A 143 3.94 -0.05 9.85
CA LEU A 143 4.06 0.54 8.52
C LEU A 143 2.74 0.47 7.74
N GLY A 144 1.70 -0.12 8.32
CA GLY A 144 0.39 -0.26 7.69
C GLY A 144 0.36 -1.28 6.55
N LYS A 145 1.23 -2.30 6.59
CA LYS A 145 1.28 -3.37 5.58
C LYS A 145 -0.03 -4.11 5.46
N LYS A 146 -0.74 -4.31 6.58
CA LYS A 146 -2.08 -4.88 6.58
C LYS A 146 -3.15 -3.80 6.72
N PRO A 147 -4.21 -3.86 5.91
CA PRO A 147 -5.29 -2.88 5.96
C PRO A 147 -6.20 -3.12 7.16
N LEU A 148 -6.73 -2.05 7.73
CA LEU A 148 -7.79 -2.11 8.73
C LEU A 148 -8.67 -0.87 8.63
N TYR A 149 -9.89 -1.07 8.17
CA TYR A 149 -10.95 -0.07 8.09
C TYR A 149 -11.80 -0.11 9.34
N ILE A 150 -12.30 1.06 9.74
CA ILE A 150 -13.21 1.29 10.86
C ILE A 150 -14.38 2.09 10.31
N TYR A 151 -15.60 1.62 10.56
CA TYR A 151 -16.84 2.33 10.30
C TYR A 151 -17.45 2.76 11.63
N GLN A 152 -17.88 4.03 11.71
CA GLN A 152 -18.57 4.55 12.87
C GLN A 152 -19.65 5.55 12.46
N ASP A 153 -20.89 5.29 12.90
CA ASP A 153 -22.03 6.20 12.68
C ASP A 153 -23.00 6.11 13.87
N GLY A 154 -22.98 7.13 14.73
CA GLY A 154 -23.70 7.06 16.02
C GLY A 154 -23.20 5.89 16.87
N ASP A 155 -24.11 5.00 17.26
CA ASP A 155 -23.79 3.81 18.04
C ASP A 155 -23.20 2.68 17.20
N TYR A 156 -23.42 2.68 15.87
CA TYR A 156 -22.92 1.63 14.98
C TYR A 156 -21.40 1.67 14.87
N PHE A 157 -20.78 0.51 15.06
CA PHE A 157 -19.33 0.35 14.93
C PHE A 157 -19.00 -0.97 14.21
N ALA A 158 -18.15 -0.91 13.20
CA ALA A 158 -17.67 -2.08 12.47
C ALA A 158 -16.22 -1.91 12.02
N PHE A 159 -15.56 -3.02 11.69
CA PHE A 159 -14.19 -3.01 11.20
C PHE A 159 -13.95 -4.16 10.21
N ALA A 160 -13.01 -3.97 9.30
CA ALA A 160 -12.64 -5.01 8.33
C ALA A 160 -11.27 -4.79 7.69
N SER A 161 -10.69 -5.85 7.13
CA SER A 161 -9.53 -5.74 6.24
C SER A 161 -9.83 -4.98 4.93
N GLU A 162 -11.07 -5.06 4.45
CA GLU A 162 -11.52 -4.47 3.18
C GLU A 162 -12.92 -3.87 3.37
N LEU A 163 -13.19 -2.67 2.83
CA LEU A 163 -14.49 -2.00 2.99
C LEU A 163 -15.63 -2.83 2.40
N LYS A 164 -15.38 -3.63 1.35
CA LYS A 164 -16.39 -4.52 0.77
C LYS A 164 -16.98 -5.50 1.79
N ALA A 165 -16.25 -5.86 2.84
CA ALA A 165 -16.77 -6.70 3.93
C ALA A 165 -17.79 -5.96 4.82
N LEU A 166 -17.85 -4.62 4.75
CA LEU A 166 -18.78 -3.81 5.54
C LEU A 166 -20.05 -3.45 4.76
N LEU A 167 -20.01 -3.52 3.42
CA LEU A 167 -21.15 -3.19 2.56
C LEU A 167 -22.42 -4.01 2.80
N PRO A 168 -22.36 -5.30 3.22
CA PRO A 168 -23.56 -6.07 3.56
C PRO A 168 -24.29 -5.55 4.80
N LEU A 169 -23.65 -4.75 5.65
CA LEU A 169 -24.26 -4.26 6.89
C LEU A 169 -25.39 -3.28 6.57
N PRO A 170 -26.61 -3.47 7.13
CA PRO A 170 -27.78 -2.67 6.77
C PRO A 170 -27.66 -1.20 7.17
N PHE A 171 -26.78 -0.89 8.14
CA PHE A 171 -26.50 0.47 8.60
C PHE A 171 -25.33 1.13 7.86
N PHE A 172 -24.66 0.45 6.93
CA PHE A 172 -23.53 1.03 6.18
C PHE A 172 -24.03 2.06 5.17
N LYS A 173 -23.62 3.32 5.35
CA LYS A 173 -23.94 4.41 4.43
C LYS A 173 -22.89 4.53 3.33
N ARG A 174 -23.32 4.47 2.07
CA ARG A 174 -22.47 4.76 0.89
C ARG A 174 -22.42 6.27 0.60
N GLU A 175 -22.18 7.08 1.62
CA GLU A 175 -22.00 8.53 1.48
C GLU A 175 -20.52 8.85 1.26
N LEU A 176 -20.20 9.68 0.26
CA LEU A 176 -18.81 9.97 -0.08
C LEU A 176 -18.19 11.06 0.80
N CYS A 177 -16.92 10.85 1.17
CA CYS A 177 -16.07 11.91 1.68
C CYS A 177 -15.54 12.74 0.51
N LEU A 178 -16.07 13.95 0.32
CA LEU A 178 -15.68 14.82 -0.81
C LEU A 178 -14.19 15.17 -0.80
N GLU A 179 -13.60 15.36 0.38
CA GLU A 179 -12.17 15.58 0.55
C GLU A 179 -11.33 14.36 0.12
N ALA A 180 -11.84 13.13 0.33
CA ALA A 180 -11.19 11.92 -0.13
C ALA A 180 -11.28 11.77 -1.65
N VAL A 181 -12.41 12.19 -2.25
CA VAL A 181 -12.56 12.25 -3.71
C VAL A 181 -11.51 13.20 -4.30
N GLN A 182 -11.37 14.42 -3.77
CA GLN A 182 -10.34 15.36 -4.23
C GLN A 182 -8.94 14.76 -4.04
N ASP A 183 -8.62 14.25 -2.86
CA ASP A 183 -7.30 13.64 -2.61
C ASP A 183 -6.98 12.50 -3.57
N PHE A 184 -7.93 11.63 -3.88
CA PHE A 184 -7.73 10.56 -4.87
C PHE A 184 -7.25 11.12 -6.21
N PHE A 185 -7.80 12.22 -6.70
CA PHE A 185 -7.37 12.75 -7.99
C PHE A 185 -5.94 13.32 -7.92
N PHE A 186 -5.58 13.99 -6.82
CA PHE A 186 -4.24 14.57 -6.65
C PHE A 186 -3.16 13.51 -6.33
N TYR A 187 -3.49 12.46 -5.58
CA TYR A 187 -2.53 11.44 -5.12
C TYR A 187 -2.61 10.10 -5.87
N GLN A 188 -3.70 9.83 -6.60
CA GLN A 188 -4.08 8.53 -7.20
C GLN A 188 -4.54 7.44 -6.22
N TYR A 189 -4.61 7.76 -4.94
CA TYR A 189 -5.14 6.91 -3.88
C TYR A 189 -5.78 7.81 -2.82
N VAL A 190 -6.64 7.27 -1.95
CA VAL A 190 -7.16 8.01 -0.80
C VAL A 190 -6.14 7.92 0.34
N PRO A 191 -5.53 9.03 0.82
CA PRO A 191 -4.52 8.96 1.88
C PRO A 191 -5.12 8.62 3.26
N ASP A 192 -4.37 7.87 4.06
CA ASP A 192 -4.71 7.61 5.46
C ASP A 192 -4.79 8.92 6.27
N PRO A 193 -5.69 9.02 7.27
CA PRO A 193 -6.63 8.00 7.72
C PRO A 193 -7.98 8.02 6.98
N LYS A 194 -8.17 8.86 5.95
CA LYS A 194 -9.47 8.95 5.27
C LYS A 194 -9.82 7.65 4.56
N SER A 195 -11.11 7.44 4.32
CA SER A 195 -11.59 6.48 3.32
C SER A 195 -12.47 7.21 2.31
N ILE A 196 -12.83 6.55 1.22
CA ILE A 196 -13.74 7.12 0.24
C ILE A 196 -15.15 7.38 0.81
N PHE A 197 -15.56 6.62 1.83
CA PHE A 197 -16.85 6.79 2.51
C PHE A 197 -16.72 7.64 3.76
N LYS A 198 -17.66 8.56 3.98
CA LYS A 198 -17.61 9.58 5.04
C LYS A 198 -17.57 9.00 6.45
N GLN A 199 -18.32 7.93 6.70
CA GLN A 199 -18.42 7.27 8.01
C GLN A 199 -17.33 6.21 8.24
N ALA A 200 -16.51 5.92 7.23
CA ALA A 200 -15.42 4.97 7.33
C ALA A 200 -14.05 5.66 7.27
N ARG A 201 -13.07 5.07 7.94
CA ARG A 201 -11.69 5.55 7.97
C ARG A 201 -10.73 4.36 8.09
N LYS A 202 -9.49 4.56 7.69
CA LYS A 202 -8.40 3.60 7.92
C LYS A 202 -7.81 3.84 9.31
N LEU A 203 -7.60 2.78 10.09
CA LEU A 203 -6.78 2.87 11.31
C LEU A 203 -5.36 3.22 10.88
N LYS A 204 -4.76 4.26 11.47
CA LYS A 204 -3.43 4.71 11.09
C LYS A 204 -2.38 3.61 11.31
N PRO A 205 -1.33 3.53 10.49
CA PRO A 205 -0.15 2.70 10.79
C PRO A 205 0.37 2.97 12.19
N ALA A 206 0.87 1.93 12.88
CA ALA A 206 1.41 2.03 14.24
C ALA A 206 0.43 2.50 15.31
N HIS A 207 -0.88 2.38 15.08
CA HIS A 207 -1.90 2.72 16.06
C HIS A 207 -2.69 1.51 16.50
N TYR A 208 -3.20 1.59 17.72
CA TYR A 208 -4.27 0.74 18.22
C TYR A 208 -5.46 1.60 18.64
N LEU A 209 -6.64 0.99 18.60
CA LEU A 209 -7.90 1.59 19.01
C LEU A 209 -8.61 0.69 20.01
N GLU A 210 -9.10 1.29 21.08
CA GLU A 210 -9.95 0.63 22.07
C GLU A 210 -11.36 1.23 21.97
N TYR A 211 -12.35 0.36 21.80
CA TYR A 211 -13.77 0.70 21.91
C TYR A 211 -14.33 0.05 23.17
N GLN A 212 -15.02 0.85 23.99
CA GLN A 212 -15.72 0.36 25.18
C GLN A 212 -16.91 1.26 25.51
N HIS A 213 -18.12 0.70 25.60
CA HIS A 213 -19.35 1.43 25.95
C HIS A 213 -19.55 2.75 25.17
N GLY A 214 -19.41 2.72 23.84
CA GLY A 214 -19.54 3.91 22.99
C GLY A 214 -18.33 4.86 22.98
N LYS A 215 -17.34 4.63 23.84
CA LYS A 215 -16.11 5.44 23.89
C LYS A 215 -15.03 4.80 23.03
N VAL A 216 -14.42 5.62 22.19
CA VAL A 216 -13.28 5.25 21.35
C VAL A 216 -12.04 5.98 21.84
N SER A 217 -10.94 5.26 22.04
CA SER A 217 -9.61 5.85 22.26
C SER A 217 -8.62 5.26 21.27
N GLU A 218 -7.78 6.12 20.69
CA GLU A 218 -6.76 5.71 19.71
C GLU A 218 -5.39 6.18 20.18
N ARG A 219 -4.39 5.31 20.08
CA ARG A 219 -3.03 5.58 20.56
C ARG A 219 -1.99 5.07 19.57
N CYS A 220 -0.96 5.88 19.35
CA CYS A 220 0.23 5.50 18.60
C CYS A 220 1.16 4.69 19.52
N TYR A 221 1.56 3.49 19.12
CA TYR A 221 2.51 2.66 19.87
C TYR A 221 3.93 2.68 19.28
N TRP A 222 4.11 3.20 18.06
CA TRP A 222 5.42 3.31 17.44
C TRP A 222 5.55 4.54 16.54
N GLN A 223 6.65 5.27 16.70
CA GLN A 223 6.96 6.45 15.89
C GLN A 223 8.38 6.33 15.34
N LEU A 224 8.51 6.49 14.02
CA LEU A 224 9.79 6.55 13.34
C LEU A 224 10.42 7.92 13.58
N SER A 225 11.72 7.94 13.86
CA SER A 225 12.47 9.15 14.19
C SER A 225 13.72 9.26 13.31
N PHE A 226 13.94 10.47 12.77
CA PHE A 226 15.09 10.85 11.95
C PHE A 226 16.01 11.86 12.68
N ASN A 227 15.77 12.10 13.97
CA ASN A 227 16.52 13.07 14.78
C ASN A 227 17.99 12.69 15.04
N HIS A 228 18.35 11.42 14.84
CA HIS A 228 19.68 10.89 15.11
C HIS A 228 20.29 10.34 13.84
N SER A 229 21.32 11.02 13.32
CA SER A 229 22.14 10.50 12.23
C SER A 229 23.36 9.78 12.80
N SER A 230 23.63 8.57 12.29
CA SER A 230 24.86 7.84 12.61
C SER A 230 26.09 8.57 12.08
N THR A 231 27.20 8.47 12.81
CA THR A 231 28.53 8.95 12.42
C THR A 231 29.45 7.83 11.97
N ALA A 232 28.98 6.59 11.94
CA ALA A 232 29.77 5.42 11.55
C ALA A 232 30.20 5.50 10.07
N PRO A 233 31.36 4.91 9.71
CA PRO A 233 31.82 4.84 8.32
C PRO A 233 30.84 4.12 7.40
N ALA A 234 30.85 4.48 6.11
CA ALA A 234 29.93 3.92 5.10
C ALA A 234 30.04 2.40 4.99
N ASP A 235 31.26 1.84 5.04
CA ASP A 235 31.49 0.39 4.94
C ASP A 235 30.92 -0.37 6.15
N GLU A 236 30.98 0.22 7.34
CA GLU A 236 30.39 -0.34 8.54
C GLU A 236 28.87 -0.33 8.45
N LEU A 237 28.28 0.79 8.05
CA LEU A 237 26.83 0.89 7.82
C LEU A 237 26.36 -0.07 6.72
N ALA A 238 27.15 -0.27 5.66
CA ALA A 238 26.85 -1.22 4.60
C ALA A 238 26.88 -2.68 5.11
N ALA A 239 27.82 -3.01 5.99
CA ALA A 239 27.89 -4.33 6.64
C ALA A 239 26.73 -4.56 7.63
N GLN A 240 26.37 -3.55 8.43
CA GLN A 240 25.22 -3.59 9.32
C GLN A 240 23.92 -3.77 8.52
N LEU A 241 23.73 -3.01 7.44
CA LEU A 241 22.56 -3.14 6.55
C LEU A 241 22.45 -4.55 5.97
N ARG A 242 23.56 -5.11 5.48
CA ARG A 242 23.60 -6.47 4.94
C ARG A 242 23.23 -7.51 5.99
N THR A 243 23.71 -7.37 7.22
CA THR A 243 23.39 -8.27 8.35
C THR A 243 21.91 -8.18 8.72
N LEU A 244 21.37 -6.96 8.82
CA LEU A 244 19.94 -6.73 9.09
C LEU A 244 19.05 -7.29 7.98
N LEU A 245 19.46 -7.15 6.71
CA LEU A 245 18.74 -7.74 5.58
C LEU A 245 18.74 -9.27 5.66
N ASP A 246 19.88 -9.88 5.97
CA ASP A 246 19.96 -11.34 6.10
C ASP A 246 19.05 -11.87 7.19
N ASP A 247 19.07 -11.23 8.36
CA ASP A 247 18.17 -11.59 9.45
C ASP A 247 16.69 -11.35 9.10
N ALA A 248 16.37 -10.22 8.50
CA ALA A 248 15.00 -9.90 8.06
C ALA A 248 14.48 -10.90 7.02
N VAL A 249 15.32 -11.38 6.12
CA VAL A 249 14.98 -12.44 5.15
C VAL A 249 14.83 -13.78 5.86
N LYS A 250 15.74 -14.13 6.76
CA LYS A 250 15.74 -15.39 7.52
C LYS A 250 14.40 -15.64 8.19
N ILE A 251 13.96 -14.68 9.02
CA ILE A 251 12.73 -14.82 9.80
C ILE A 251 11.46 -14.81 8.93
N ARG A 252 11.55 -14.33 7.68
CA ARG A 252 10.46 -14.32 6.70
C ARG A 252 10.42 -15.57 5.82
N MET A 253 11.47 -16.39 5.83
CA MET A 253 11.51 -17.67 5.13
C MET A 253 10.85 -18.81 5.90
N ILE A 254 10.44 -18.59 7.16
CA ILE A 254 9.69 -19.58 7.96
C ILE A 254 8.29 -19.74 7.36
N SER A 255 7.97 -20.93 6.84
CA SER A 255 6.70 -21.26 6.19
C SER A 255 6.50 -22.78 6.10
N ASP A 256 5.29 -23.28 6.32
CA ASP A 256 4.92 -24.70 6.13
C ASP A 256 4.39 -24.98 4.71
N VAL A 257 4.37 -23.96 3.85
CA VAL A 257 3.90 -24.02 2.45
C VAL A 257 5.01 -23.56 1.50
N PRO A 258 4.92 -23.89 0.19
CA PRO A 258 5.92 -23.44 -0.77
C PRO A 258 6.08 -21.91 -0.77
N LEU A 259 7.34 -21.48 -0.68
CA LEU A 259 7.75 -20.08 -0.57
C LEU A 259 8.76 -19.74 -1.68
N GLY A 260 8.62 -18.56 -2.27
CA GLY A 260 9.53 -18.06 -3.31
C GLY A 260 9.76 -16.56 -3.20
N ALA A 261 10.16 -15.94 -4.32
CA ALA A 261 10.36 -14.50 -4.41
C ALA A 261 9.95 -13.92 -5.77
N PHE A 262 9.52 -12.67 -5.76
CA PHE A 262 9.43 -11.87 -6.97
C PHE A 262 10.82 -11.37 -7.38
N LEU A 263 11.22 -11.63 -8.63
CA LEU A 263 12.53 -11.24 -9.15
C LEU A 263 12.36 -10.35 -10.40
N SER A 264 12.60 -9.05 -10.23
CA SER A 264 12.58 -8.06 -11.32
C SER A 264 13.97 -7.74 -11.88
N GLY A 265 15.03 -8.34 -11.33
CA GLY A 265 16.41 -7.95 -11.62
C GLY A 265 16.77 -6.53 -11.17
N GLY A 266 15.94 -5.88 -10.33
CA GLY A 266 16.28 -4.63 -9.64
C GLY A 266 17.13 -4.90 -8.40
N VAL A 267 17.83 -3.87 -7.91
CA VAL A 267 18.72 -4.01 -6.74
C VAL A 267 18.00 -4.59 -5.52
N ASP A 268 16.75 -4.20 -5.27
CA ASP A 268 16.00 -4.59 -4.07
C ASP A 268 15.63 -6.09 -4.08
N SER A 269 14.96 -6.53 -5.14
CA SER A 269 14.57 -7.93 -5.31
C SER A 269 15.79 -8.84 -5.44
N SER A 270 16.85 -8.37 -6.10
CA SER A 270 18.11 -9.11 -6.21
C SER A 270 18.81 -9.25 -4.85
N ALA A 271 18.79 -8.23 -4.00
CA ALA A 271 19.35 -8.29 -2.65
C ALA A 271 18.59 -9.31 -1.77
N VAL A 272 17.26 -9.33 -1.88
CA VAL A 272 16.41 -10.31 -1.20
C VAL A 272 16.72 -11.74 -1.69
N VAL A 273 16.74 -11.97 -3.00
CA VAL A 273 17.05 -13.30 -3.58
C VAL A 273 18.47 -13.75 -3.24
N ALA A 274 19.46 -12.84 -3.30
CA ALA A 274 20.84 -13.13 -2.90
C ALA A 274 20.93 -13.57 -1.44
N SER A 275 20.14 -12.95 -0.55
CA SER A 275 20.07 -13.35 0.84
C SER A 275 19.36 -14.69 1.01
N MET A 276 18.24 -14.93 0.33
CA MET A 276 17.52 -16.20 0.38
C MET A 276 18.39 -17.38 -0.09
N ALA A 277 19.10 -17.21 -1.21
CA ALA A 277 19.94 -18.25 -1.79
C ALA A 277 21.09 -18.67 -0.87
N ARG A 278 21.62 -17.75 -0.04
CA ARG A 278 22.65 -18.06 0.96
C ARG A 278 22.12 -18.83 2.17
N GLN A 279 20.82 -18.75 2.42
CA GLN A 279 20.17 -19.32 3.60
C GLN A 279 19.38 -20.59 3.28
N SER A 280 19.15 -20.86 2.00
CA SER A 280 18.44 -22.03 1.51
C SER A 280 19.40 -23.15 1.15
N ALA A 281 19.07 -24.38 1.56
CA ALA A 281 19.78 -25.58 1.14
C ALA A 281 19.36 -26.06 -0.27
N THR A 282 18.19 -25.62 -0.73
CA THR A 282 17.64 -25.94 -2.06
C THR A 282 17.55 -24.68 -2.92
N PRO A 283 17.51 -24.81 -4.26
CA PRO A 283 17.25 -23.67 -5.15
C PRO A 283 16.03 -22.88 -4.73
N VAL A 284 16.17 -21.56 -4.61
CA VAL A 284 15.05 -20.67 -4.27
C VAL A 284 14.13 -20.56 -5.46
N THR A 285 12.82 -20.73 -5.27
CA THR A 285 11.84 -20.48 -6.32
C THR A 285 11.73 -18.98 -6.59
N THR A 286 11.97 -18.56 -7.83
CA THR A 286 11.89 -17.14 -8.22
C THR A 286 10.95 -16.97 -9.40
N CYS A 287 10.10 -15.94 -9.35
CA CYS A 287 9.13 -15.64 -10.40
C CYS A 287 9.41 -14.25 -10.98
N ALA A 288 9.48 -14.16 -12.32
CA ALA A 288 9.57 -12.91 -13.05
C ALA A 288 8.44 -12.78 -14.07
N ILE A 289 7.98 -11.55 -14.29
CA ILE A 289 7.08 -11.23 -15.40
C ILE A 289 7.81 -10.42 -16.46
N GLY A 290 7.57 -10.78 -17.71
CA GLY A 290 7.90 -9.98 -18.87
C GLY A 290 6.64 -9.45 -19.54
N PHE A 291 6.80 -8.37 -20.28
CA PHE A 291 5.76 -7.88 -21.18
C PHE A 291 6.16 -8.19 -22.63
N ALA A 292 5.18 -8.29 -23.52
CA ALA A 292 5.46 -8.51 -24.94
C ALA A 292 6.22 -7.34 -25.59
N ASP A 293 6.12 -6.15 -25.00
CA ASP A 293 6.84 -4.96 -25.43
C ASP A 293 8.28 -4.97 -24.90
N LYS A 294 9.24 -4.98 -25.82
CA LYS A 294 10.68 -5.07 -25.52
C LYS A 294 11.19 -3.87 -24.74
N ASP A 295 10.55 -2.71 -24.87
CA ASP A 295 10.93 -1.50 -24.12
C ASP A 295 10.61 -1.61 -22.62
N TYR A 296 9.83 -2.61 -22.23
CA TYR A 296 9.39 -2.86 -20.85
C TYR A 296 9.82 -4.23 -20.31
N ASP A 297 10.67 -4.96 -21.03
CA ASP A 297 11.10 -6.30 -20.64
C ASP A 297 12.36 -6.27 -19.76
N GLU A 298 12.18 -6.35 -18.42
CA GLU A 298 13.29 -6.48 -17.46
C GLU A 298 13.72 -7.96 -17.22
N VAL A 299 13.10 -8.93 -17.88
CA VAL A 299 13.30 -10.37 -17.60
C VAL A 299 14.73 -10.83 -17.85
N HIS A 300 15.46 -10.20 -18.77
CA HIS A 300 16.87 -10.54 -18.98
C HIS A 300 17.73 -10.34 -17.72
N TYR A 301 17.49 -9.29 -16.92
CA TYR A 301 18.23 -9.08 -15.67
C TYR A 301 17.81 -10.08 -14.59
N ALA A 302 16.53 -10.46 -14.56
CA ALA A 302 16.07 -11.54 -13.69
C ALA A 302 16.78 -12.87 -14.01
N ARG A 303 16.94 -13.21 -15.29
CA ARG A 303 17.73 -14.38 -15.74
C ARG A 303 19.17 -14.36 -15.27
N GLN A 304 19.84 -13.20 -15.33
CA GLN A 304 21.22 -13.08 -14.87
C GLN A 304 21.34 -13.40 -13.38
N ILE A 305 20.43 -12.86 -12.55
CA ILE A 305 20.40 -13.12 -11.11
C ILE A 305 20.03 -14.57 -10.81
N ALA A 306 19.04 -15.11 -11.53
CA ALA A 306 18.66 -16.50 -11.40
C ALA A 306 19.82 -17.45 -11.70
N ALA A 307 20.57 -17.20 -12.78
CA ALA A 307 21.75 -17.96 -13.13
C ALA A 307 22.87 -17.80 -12.08
N GLN A 308 23.10 -16.58 -11.60
CA GLN A 308 24.14 -16.30 -10.60
C GLN A 308 23.91 -17.06 -9.29
N PHE A 309 22.66 -17.17 -8.84
CA PHE A 309 22.30 -17.84 -7.58
C PHE A 309 21.69 -19.23 -7.76
N ALA A 310 21.72 -19.77 -8.98
CA ALA A 310 21.15 -21.07 -9.33
C ALA A 310 19.71 -21.27 -8.79
N THR A 311 18.84 -20.28 -9.02
CA THR A 311 17.45 -20.33 -8.56
C THR A 311 16.57 -21.22 -9.45
N ASP A 312 15.49 -21.77 -8.89
CA ASP A 312 14.41 -22.37 -9.69
C ASP A 312 13.57 -21.23 -10.29
N HIS A 313 13.97 -20.77 -11.48
CA HIS A 313 13.45 -19.56 -12.08
C HIS A 313 12.31 -19.82 -13.05
N HIS A 314 11.18 -19.16 -12.79
CA HIS A 314 9.98 -19.22 -13.63
C HIS A 314 9.70 -17.84 -14.22
N GLU A 315 9.62 -17.80 -15.54
CA GLU A 315 9.32 -16.58 -16.28
C GLU A 315 8.02 -16.72 -17.04
N PHE A 316 7.28 -15.63 -17.08
CA PHE A 316 6.01 -15.59 -17.80
C PHE A 316 5.85 -14.26 -18.52
N THR A 317 5.58 -14.32 -19.82
CA THR A 317 5.21 -13.14 -20.59
C THR A 317 3.71 -12.91 -20.47
N VAL A 318 3.32 -11.75 -19.94
CA VAL A 318 1.92 -11.32 -19.89
C VAL A 318 1.45 -11.07 -21.32
N LYS A 319 0.57 -11.95 -21.83
CA LYS A 319 -0.12 -11.82 -23.13
C LYS A 319 -1.59 -11.40 -22.98
N ALA A 320 -2.06 -11.28 -21.74
CA ALA A 320 -3.47 -11.00 -21.44
C ALA A 320 -3.85 -9.58 -21.88
N SER A 321 -5.02 -9.43 -22.49
CA SER A 321 -5.58 -8.12 -22.83
C SER A 321 -5.87 -7.33 -21.56
N VAL A 322 -5.40 -6.08 -21.52
CA VAL A 322 -5.64 -5.13 -20.43
C VAL A 322 -7.14 -4.82 -20.33
N THR A 323 -7.85 -4.76 -21.46
CA THR A 323 -9.31 -4.48 -21.53
C THR A 323 -10.14 -5.45 -20.70
N ALA A 324 -9.95 -6.76 -20.90
CA ALA A 324 -10.76 -7.79 -20.24
C ALA A 324 -10.48 -7.87 -18.73
N ASN A 325 -9.31 -7.39 -18.30
CA ASN A 325 -8.85 -7.52 -16.92
C ASN A 325 -8.95 -6.24 -16.12
N PHE A 326 -9.01 -5.06 -16.75
CA PHE A 326 -9.02 -3.79 -16.03
C PHE A 326 -10.18 -3.70 -15.03
N LEU A 327 -11.44 -3.89 -15.47
CA LEU A 327 -12.59 -3.84 -14.56
C LEU A 327 -12.54 -4.95 -13.49
N ARG A 328 -12.11 -6.16 -13.89
CA ARG A 328 -11.97 -7.32 -13.00
C ARG A 328 -10.92 -7.10 -11.90
N ILE A 329 -9.81 -6.45 -12.23
CA ILE A 329 -8.71 -6.18 -11.30
C ILE A 329 -9.04 -4.97 -10.42
N SER A 330 -9.57 -3.90 -11.01
CA SER A 330 -9.90 -2.66 -10.29
C SER A 330 -10.90 -2.88 -9.17
N ARG A 331 -11.82 -3.84 -9.28
CA ARG A 331 -12.79 -4.19 -8.23
C ARG A 331 -12.16 -4.71 -6.94
N TYR A 332 -10.89 -5.14 -6.95
CA TYR A 332 -10.22 -5.55 -5.72
C TYR A 332 -9.89 -4.35 -4.84
N PHE A 333 -9.83 -3.14 -5.40
CA PHE A 333 -9.69 -1.91 -4.63
C PHE A 333 -11.06 -1.41 -4.18
N ASP A 334 -11.25 -1.40 -2.86
CA ASP A 334 -12.46 -0.94 -2.17
C ASP A 334 -12.82 0.54 -2.39
N GLU A 335 -11.80 1.31 -2.76
CA GLU A 335 -11.81 2.75 -2.96
C GLU A 335 -11.06 3.01 -4.28
N PRO A 336 -11.31 4.14 -4.97
CA PRO A 336 -10.66 4.40 -6.25
C PRO A 336 -9.13 4.45 -6.07
N PHE A 337 -8.41 3.75 -6.95
CA PHE A 337 -6.96 3.55 -6.86
C PHE A 337 -6.33 3.50 -8.26
N ALA A 338 -5.48 4.49 -8.57
CA ALA A 338 -5.05 4.81 -9.93
C ALA A 338 -3.53 4.71 -10.16
N ASP A 339 -2.76 4.00 -9.33
CA ASP A 339 -1.40 3.58 -9.72
C ASP A 339 -1.49 2.48 -10.78
N PRO A 340 -1.15 2.75 -12.06
CA PRO A 340 -1.38 1.81 -13.13
C PRO A 340 -0.50 0.54 -13.06
N SER A 341 0.51 0.52 -12.18
CA SER A 341 1.32 -0.66 -11.92
C SER A 341 0.60 -1.76 -11.13
N PHE A 342 -0.64 -1.53 -10.67
CA PHE A 342 -1.45 -2.61 -10.09
C PHE A 342 -1.73 -3.73 -11.10
N VAL A 343 -1.90 -3.42 -12.40
CA VAL A 343 -2.19 -4.40 -13.44
C VAL A 343 -1.08 -5.45 -13.56
N PRO A 344 0.20 -5.07 -13.74
CA PRO A 344 1.26 -6.06 -13.76
C PRO A 344 1.53 -6.72 -12.40
N THR A 345 1.28 -6.02 -11.29
CA THR A 345 1.38 -6.61 -9.95
C THR A 345 0.36 -7.75 -9.77
N TYR A 346 -0.85 -7.60 -10.32
CA TYR A 346 -1.86 -8.67 -10.34
C TYR A 346 -1.36 -9.90 -11.10
N PHE A 347 -0.84 -9.71 -12.32
CA PHE A 347 -0.39 -10.82 -13.14
C PHE A 347 0.82 -11.54 -12.54
N VAL A 348 1.80 -10.82 -11.99
CA VAL A 348 2.94 -11.50 -11.32
C VAL A 348 2.47 -12.30 -10.09
N ALA A 349 1.48 -11.80 -9.34
CA ALA A 349 0.91 -12.54 -8.23
C ALA A 349 0.13 -13.78 -8.69
N GLU A 350 -0.73 -13.65 -9.71
CA GLU A 350 -1.47 -14.77 -10.32
C GLU A 350 -0.52 -15.89 -10.78
N LEU A 351 0.61 -15.50 -11.37
CA LEU A 351 1.61 -16.44 -11.85
C LEU A 351 2.41 -17.08 -10.72
N ALA A 352 2.88 -16.29 -9.76
CA ALA A 352 3.59 -16.82 -8.59
C ALA A 352 2.71 -17.77 -7.78
N ARG A 353 1.40 -17.49 -7.69
CA ARG A 353 0.45 -18.36 -6.97
C ARG A 353 0.44 -19.80 -7.50
N LYS A 354 0.72 -20.01 -8.80
CA LYS A 354 0.82 -21.35 -9.41
C LYS A 354 2.00 -22.18 -8.91
N LYS A 355 2.96 -21.54 -8.23
CA LYS A 355 4.21 -22.17 -7.76
C LYS A 355 4.34 -22.10 -6.23
N VAL A 356 3.92 -20.99 -5.63
CA VAL A 356 4.13 -20.69 -4.22
C VAL A 356 2.87 -20.10 -3.58
N THR A 357 2.74 -20.25 -2.27
CA THR A 357 1.69 -19.58 -1.47
C THR A 357 2.23 -18.31 -0.81
N VAL A 358 3.54 -18.24 -0.61
CA VAL A 358 4.25 -17.08 -0.04
C VAL A 358 5.33 -16.59 -1.00
N ALA A 359 5.44 -15.28 -1.19
CA ALA A 359 6.49 -14.66 -1.98
C ALA A 359 7.17 -13.52 -1.20
N LEU A 360 8.50 -13.53 -1.16
CA LEU A 360 9.28 -12.38 -0.70
C LEU A 360 9.40 -11.35 -1.82
N ALA A 361 9.25 -10.08 -1.47
CA ALA A 361 9.28 -8.94 -2.38
C ALA A 361 10.31 -7.89 -1.95
N GLY A 362 10.74 -7.07 -2.91
CA GLY A 362 11.74 -6.01 -2.72
C GLY A 362 11.16 -4.66 -2.29
N ASP A 363 9.89 -4.59 -1.86
CA ASP A 363 9.24 -3.34 -1.48
C ASP A 363 9.89 -2.70 -0.25
N GLY A 364 9.96 -1.36 -0.22
CA GLY A 364 10.59 -0.57 0.85
C GLY A 364 12.03 -0.13 0.58
N GLY A 365 12.70 -0.72 -0.41
CA GLY A 365 14.07 -0.32 -0.75
C GLY A 365 14.16 1.10 -1.33
N ASP A 366 13.14 1.53 -2.09
CA ASP A 366 13.10 2.88 -2.67
C ASP A 366 12.81 3.95 -1.60
N GLU A 367 11.90 3.72 -0.67
CA GLU A 367 11.49 4.66 0.38
C GLU A 367 12.53 4.80 1.48
N ASN A 368 13.20 3.70 1.87
CA ASN A 368 14.24 3.73 2.90
C ASN A 368 15.56 4.34 2.42
N PHE A 369 15.91 4.14 1.14
CA PHE A 369 17.23 4.46 0.59
C PHE A 369 17.19 5.40 -0.63
N ALA A 370 16.16 6.25 -0.73
CA ALA A 370 16.05 7.29 -1.76
C ALA A 370 16.20 6.75 -3.21
N GLY A 371 15.39 5.76 -3.56
CA GLY A 371 15.48 5.02 -4.82
C GLY A 371 14.72 5.58 -6.01
N TYR A 372 13.70 6.39 -5.76
CA TYR A 372 12.91 7.00 -6.81
C TYR A 372 13.61 8.21 -7.44
N SER A 373 13.36 8.42 -8.73
CA SER A 373 13.89 9.59 -9.44
C SER A 373 13.29 10.91 -8.91
N LYS A 374 12.10 10.87 -8.30
CA LYS A 374 11.48 12.04 -7.65
C LYS A 374 12.38 12.67 -6.58
N TYR A 375 13.11 11.87 -5.81
CA TYR A 375 14.01 12.39 -4.76
C TYR A 375 15.20 13.16 -5.35
N VAL A 376 15.74 12.70 -6.48
CA VAL A 376 16.84 13.40 -7.18
C VAL A 376 16.34 14.75 -7.71
N ILE A 377 15.14 14.76 -8.30
CA ILE A 377 14.52 15.97 -8.83
C ILE A 377 14.28 16.96 -7.70
N ASP A 378 13.58 16.54 -6.64
CA ASP A 378 13.25 17.38 -5.49
C ASP A 378 14.50 17.93 -4.77
N GLN A 379 15.52 17.10 -4.53
CA GLN A 379 16.79 17.56 -3.95
C GLN A 379 17.49 18.60 -4.84
N THR A 380 17.38 18.45 -6.17
CA THR A 380 17.91 19.45 -7.12
C THR A 380 17.10 20.74 -7.07
N GLU A 381 15.78 20.65 -7.02
CA GLU A 381 14.87 21.79 -6.88
C GLU A 381 15.12 22.54 -5.57
N GLN A 382 15.32 21.83 -4.46
CA GLN A 382 15.67 22.44 -3.18
C GLN A 382 17.02 23.14 -3.23
N ALA A 383 18.05 22.52 -3.79
CA ALA A 383 19.35 23.15 -3.93
C ALA A 383 19.28 24.43 -4.79
N LEU A 384 18.42 24.46 -5.81
CA LEU A 384 18.14 25.67 -6.59
C LEU A 384 17.37 26.71 -5.77
N ARG A 385 16.35 26.29 -5.01
CA ARG A 385 15.53 27.15 -4.15
C ARG A 385 16.36 27.86 -3.09
N GLU A 386 17.36 27.19 -2.52
CA GLU A 386 18.30 27.75 -1.55
C GLU A 386 19.29 28.74 -2.17
N ARG A 387 19.66 28.55 -3.44
CA ARG A 387 20.56 29.45 -4.17
C ARG A 387 19.87 30.68 -4.75
N LEU A 388 18.55 30.63 -4.93
CA LEU A 388 17.77 31.74 -5.48
C LEU A 388 17.59 32.86 -4.43
N PRO A 389 18.06 34.09 -4.69
CA PRO A 389 17.84 35.21 -3.78
C PRO A 389 16.34 35.46 -3.58
N ALA A 390 15.94 35.79 -2.34
CA ALA A 390 14.53 36.00 -1.99
C ALA A 390 13.83 37.04 -2.90
N ALA A 391 14.56 38.06 -3.34
CA ALA A 391 14.07 39.10 -4.26
C ALA A 391 13.66 38.58 -5.65
N VAL A 392 14.18 37.42 -6.08
CA VAL A 392 13.93 36.83 -7.40
C VAL A 392 12.80 35.78 -7.36
N LYS A 393 12.40 35.32 -6.18
CA LYS A 393 11.29 34.33 -6.04
C LYS A 393 9.97 34.80 -6.66
N PRO A 394 9.54 36.08 -6.54
CA PRO A 394 8.35 36.56 -7.24
C PRO A 394 8.48 36.48 -8.77
N LEU A 395 9.69 36.67 -9.31
CA LEU A 395 9.96 36.57 -10.75
C LEU A 395 9.79 35.13 -11.25
N ALA A 396 10.13 34.12 -10.46
CA ALA A 396 9.90 32.71 -10.81
C ALA A 396 8.39 32.42 -11.05
N ALA A 397 7.51 32.99 -10.22
CA ALA A 397 6.06 32.86 -10.41
C ALA A 397 5.56 33.57 -11.69
N VAL A 398 6.16 34.71 -12.05
CA VAL A 398 5.85 35.42 -13.31
C VAL A 398 6.33 34.62 -14.52
N LEU A 399 7.58 34.15 -14.49
CA LEU A 399 8.16 33.33 -15.56
C LEU A 399 7.40 32.00 -15.72
N ALA A 400 6.89 31.41 -14.64
CA ALA A 400 6.03 30.24 -14.71
C ALA A 400 4.74 30.49 -15.49
N LYS A 401 4.08 31.66 -15.30
CA LYS A 401 2.89 32.03 -16.08
C LYS A 401 3.20 32.17 -17.57
N LEU A 402 4.35 32.76 -17.92
CA LEU A 402 4.81 32.88 -19.31
C LEU A 402 5.13 31.51 -19.92
N ALA A 403 5.87 30.67 -19.20
CA ALA A 403 6.19 29.31 -19.64
C ALA A 403 4.93 28.45 -19.84
N ALA A 404 3.90 28.65 -19.02
CA ALA A 404 2.63 27.94 -19.14
C ALA A 404 1.82 28.32 -20.40
N ALA A 405 2.09 29.49 -21.00
CA ALA A 405 1.45 29.94 -22.23
C ALA A 405 2.12 29.39 -23.50
N LEU A 406 3.34 28.84 -23.38
CA LEU A 406 4.09 28.27 -24.50
C LEU A 406 3.74 26.79 -24.69
N PRO A 407 3.53 26.33 -25.94
CA PRO A 407 3.33 24.92 -26.22
C PRO A 407 4.64 24.13 -26.07
N GLY A 408 4.52 22.83 -25.80
CA GLY A 408 5.65 21.89 -25.84
C GLY A 408 6.12 21.37 -24.47
N THR A 409 6.83 20.24 -24.51
CA THR A 409 7.25 19.52 -23.30
C THR A 409 8.31 20.26 -22.48
N VAL A 410 9.20 21.01 -23.13
CA VAL A 410 10.22 21.81 -22.43
C VAL A 410 9.58 22.95 -21.65
N ALA A 411 8.64 23.68 -22.27
CA ALA A 411 7.88 24.75 -21.62
C ALA A 411 7.10 24.25 -20.40
N ARG A 412 6.47 23.07 -20.51
CA ARG A 412 5.78 22.42 -19.37
C ARG A 412 6.74 22.09 -18.22
N LYS A 413 7.89 21.47 -18.51
CA LYS A 413 8.90 21.15 -17.49
C LYS A 413 9.44 22.42 -16.82
N ALA A 414 9.71 23.47 -17.61
CA ALA A 414 10.14 24.76 -17.09
C ALA A 414 9.06 25.41 -16.20
N ASN A 415 7.79 25.38 -16.63
CA ASN A 415 6.68 25.88 -15.82
C ASN A 415 6.57 25.14 -14.47
N THR A 416 6.61 23.80 -14.47
CA THR A 416 6.56 23.01 -13.22
C THR A 416 7.72 23.36 -12.29
N LEU A 417 8.95 23.41 -12.81
CA LEU A 417 10.14 23.80 -12.05
C LEU A 417 9.98 25.20 -11.44
N LEU A 418 9.65 26.20 -12.26
CA LEU A 418 9.51 27.59 -11.81
C LEU A 418 8.40 27.76 -10.76
N ARG A 419 7.30 27.01 -10.89
CA ARG A 419 6.25 26.97 -9.86
C ARG A 419 6.75 26.34 -8.56
N SER A 420 7.43 25.20 -8.64
CA SER A 420 8.00 24.53 -7.46
C SER A 420 8.99 25.44 -6.72
N LEU A 421 9.86 26.14 -7.45
CA LEU A 421 10.83 27.08 -6.87
C LEU A 421 10.19 28.30 -6.20
N ALA A 422 8.97 28.67 -6.60
CA ALA A 422 8.21 29.76 -5.99
C ALA A 422 7.46 29.34 -4.70
N LEU A 423 7.40 28.04 -4.39
CA LEU A 423 6.70 27.47 -3.23
C LEU A 423 7.68 27.08 -2.11
N THR A 424 7.13 26.80 -0.92
CA THR A 424 7.91 26.18 0.16
C THR A 424 8.34 24.76 -0.23
N PRO A 425 9.40 24.18 0.38
CA PRO A 425 9.90 22.85 -0.01
C PRO A 425 8.80 21.79 0.00
N GLU A 426 7.97 21.75 1.04
CA GLU A 426 6.89 20.79 1.18
C GLU A 426 5.76 20.97 0.15
N GLN A 427 5.45 22.22 -0.22
CA GLN A 427 4.48 22.52 -1.27
C GLN A 427 5.04 22.21 -2.67
N GLY A 428 6.33 22.44 -2.89
CA GLY A 428 7.03 22.05 -4.11
C GLY A 428 7.06 20.54 -4.29
N PHE A 429 7.34 19.80 -3.22
CA PHE A 429 7.29 18.34 -3.20
C PHE A 429 5.87 17.84 -3.53
N PHE A 430 4.83 18.37 -2.89
CA PHE A 430 3.45 18.05 -3.25
C PHE A 430 3.14 18.34 -4.74
N LEU A 431 3.50 19.52 -5.24
CA LEU A 431 3.21 19.91 -6.62
C LEU A 431 3.84 18.97 -7.65
N THR A 432 5.09 18.54 -7.41
CA THR A 432 5.83 17.66 -8.33
C THR A 432 5.44 16.18 -8.20
N ASN A 433 4.69 15.84 -7.16
CA ASN A 433 4.17 14.49 -6.90
C ASN A 433 2.64 14.42 -6.97
N SER A 434 1.99 15.48 -7.46
CA SER A 434 0.57 15.49 -7.77
C SER A 434 0.32 14.96 -9.18
N PHE A 435 -0.72 14.14 -9.32
CA PHE A 435 -1.11 13.52 -10.58
C PHE A 435 -2.25 14.23 -11.31
N PHE A 436 -2.80 15.30 -10.71
CA PHE A 436 -3.81 16.15 -11.34
C PHE A 436 -3.34 17.59 -11.43
N CYS A 437 -3.43 18.19 -12.61
CA CYS A 437 -3.12 19.59 -12.81
C CYS A 437 -4.12 20.50 -12.07
N PRO A 438 -3.68 21.38 -11.13
CA PRO A 438 -4.61 22.24 -10.37
C PRO A 438 -5.46 23.18 -11.23
N ARG A 439 -4.93 23.66 -12.37
CA ARG A 439 -5.69 24.52 -13.28
C ARG A 439 -6.78 23.74 -14.01
N LEU A 440 -6.47 22.51 -14.41
CA LEU A 440 -7.46 21.63 -15.05
C LEU A 440 -8.56 21.25 -14.06
N TRP A 441 -8.18 20.93 -12.81
CA TRP A 441 -9.10 20.67 -11.71
C TRP A 441 -10.13 21.79 -11.54
N GLN A 442 -9.67 23.05 -11.46
CA GLN A 442 -10.55 24.21 -11.34
C GLN A 442 -11.52 24.37 -12.52
N GLN A 443 -11.11 23.99 -13.73
CA GLN A 443 -11.96 24.08 -14.93
C GLN A 443 -12.98 22.94 -15.00
N LEU A 444 -12.54 21.72 -14.69
CA LEU A 444 -13.34 20.49 -14.79
C LEU A 444 -14.39 20.39 -13.69
N CYS A 445 -14.06 20.72 -12.45
CA CYS A 445 -14.98 20.54 -11.33
C CYS A 445 -16.23 21.41 -11.48
N LEU A 446 -17.35 20.86 -11.04
CA LEU A 446 -18.62 21.59 -10.92
C LEU A 446 -18.53 22.65 -9.80
N PRO A 447 -19.18 23.82 -9.97
CA PRO A 447 -19.19 24.86 -8.94
C PRO A 447 -19.72 24.36 -7.59
N GLU A 448 -20.75 23.51 -7.58
CA GLU A 448 -21.37 22.96 -6.38
C GLU A 448 -20.40 22.05 -5.63
N PHE A 449 -19.63 21.24 -6.37
CA PHE A 449 -18.58 20.39 -5.77
C PHE A 449 -17.45 21.24 -5.18
N GLN A 450 -17.00 22.28 -5.89
CA GLN A 450 -15.99 23.21 -5.37
C GLN A 450 -16.46 23.94 -4.10
N GLN A 451 -17.73 24.34 -4.07
CA GLN A 451 -18.33 24.98 -2.90
C GLN A 451 -18.41 24.01 -1.72
N ALA A 452 -18.81 22.76 -1.97
CA ALA A 452 -18.92 21.73 -0.93
C ALA A 452 -17.56 21.34 -0.32
N LEU A 453 -16.47 21.47 -1.08
CA LEU A 453 -15.11 21.28 -0.58
C LEU A 453 -14.65 22.41 0.37
N ALA A 454 -15.35 23.53 0.41
CA ALA A 454 -15.10 24.64 1.34
C ALA A 454 -13.63 25.11 1.42
N GLY A 455 -12.90 25.04 0.30
CA GLY A 455 -11.48 25.43 0.24
C GLY A 455 -10.48 24.38 0.75
N TYR A 456 -10.90 23.11 0.88
CA TYR A 456 -10.02 22.00 1.24
C TYR A 456 -8.78 21.92 0.33
N ASP A 457 -7.60 21.78 0.96
CA ASP A 457 -6.30 21.69 0.29
C ASP A 457 -5.68 20.30 0.47
N SER A 458 -5.67 19.52 -0.61
CA SER A 458 -5.01 18.21 -0.64
C SER A 458 -3.52 18.25 -0.30
N ALA A 459 -2.85 19.39 -0.49
CA ALA A 459 -1.44 19.53 -0.10
C ALA A 459 -1.22 19.31 1.40
N ALA A 460 -2.24 19.58 2.24
CA ALA A 460 -2.18 19.46 3.70
C ALA A 460 -1.72 18.07 4.18
N VAL A 461 -2.05 16.99 3.45
CA VAL A 461 -1.58 15.63 3.75
C VAL A 461 -0.05 15.53 3.65
N THR A 462 0.52 16.03 2.55
CA THR A 462 1.98 16.03 2.32
C THR A 462 2.68 17.00 3.25
N THR A 463 2.17 18.23 3.38
CA THR A 463 2.83 19.29 4.15
C THR A 463 2.83 19.00 5.65
N SER A 464 1.74 18.46 6.20
CA SER A 464 1.69 18.08 7.62
C SER A 464 2.65 16.94 7.93
N ALA A 465 2.75 15.93 7.06
CA ALA A 465 3.70 14.83 7.24
C ALA A 465 5.17 15.31 7.14
N TYR A 466 5.47 16.21 6.20
CA TYR A 466 6.79 16.82 6.09
C TYR A 466 7.17 17.64 7.33
N GLN A 467 6.22 18.43 7.86
CA GLN A 467 6.44 19.25 9.06
C GLN A 467 6.56 18.43 10.34
N ALA A 468 5.93 17.25 10.39
CA ALA A 468 6.03 16.32 11.52
C ALA A 468 7.36 15.53 11.58
N ALA A 469 8.19 15.61 10.53
CA ALA A 469 9.49 14.94 10.49
C ALA A 469 10.50 15.63 11.41
N ASP A 470 11.07 14.90 12.36
CA ASP A 470 12.00 15.37 13.37
C ASP A 470 13.46 15.41 12.89
N SER A 471 13.70 16.03 11.73
CA SER A 471 15.04 16.17 11.12
C SER A 471 15.20 17.54 10.49
N ASP A 472 16.40 18.12 10.46
CA ASP A 472 16.68 19.36 9.72
C ASP A 472 17.09 19.12 8.27
N ASN A 473 17.47 17.89 7.93
CA ASN A 473 17.83 17.53 6.56
C ASN A 473 16.58 17.37 5.69
N HIS A 474 16.52 18.11 4.58
CA HIS A 474 15.39 18.10 3.64
C HIS A 474 15.07 16.72 3.07
N LEU A 475 16.05 15.98 2.53
CA LEU A 475 15.82 14.63 2.00
C LEU A 475 15.22 13.71 3.06
N SER A 476 15.69 13.80 4.30
CA SER A 476 15.17 12.99 5.40
C SER A 476 13.70 13.30 5.71
N ARG A 477 13.29 14.58 5.66
CA ARG A 477 11.87 14.97 5.77
C ARG A 477 11.03 14.41 4.63
N VAL A 478 11.54 14.46 3.40
CA VAL A 478 10.87 13.92 2.20
C VAL A 478 10.69 12.40 2.30
N LEU A 479 11.72 11.66 2.71
CA LEU A 479 11.63 10.22 2.92
C LEU A 479 10.65 9.87 4.05
N TYR A 480 10.68 10.64 5.15
CA TYR A 480 9.69 10.50 6.22
C TYR A 480 8.26 10.72 5.71
N THR A 481 8.02 11.77 4.92
CA THR A 481 6.73 12.05 4.30
C THR A 481 6.23 10.84 3.50
N ASP A 482 7.05 10.30 2.59
CA ASP A 482 6.67 9.13 1.79
C ASP A 482 6.42 7.88 2.66
N ILE A 483 7.24 7.63 3.69
CA ILE A 483 7.02 6.50 4.62
C ILE A 483 5.68 6.64 5.36
N LYS A 484 5.22 7.87 5.62
CA LYS A 484 3.97 8.14 6.33
C LYS A 484 2.75 8.27 5.43
N THR A 485 2.91 8.56 4.14
CA THR A 485 1.79 8.81 3.22
C THR A 485 1.82 7.87 2.02
N TYR A 486 2.85 7.95 1.18
CA TYR A 486 2.96 7.23 -0.09
C TYR A 486 3.10 5.71 0.09
N LEU A 487 3.97 5.27 0.99
CA LEU A 487 4.21 3.85 1.28
C LEU A 487 2.94 3.13 1.76
N PRO A 488 2.26 3.56 2.85
CA PRO A 488 1.05 2.90 3.33
C PRO A 488 -0.19 3.15 2.48
N GLY A 489 -0.22 4.22 1.68
CA GLY A 489 -1.38 4.59 0.86
C GLY A 489 -1.38 4.03 -0.56
N ASP A 490 -0.19 3.94 -1.18
CA ASP A 490 -0.03 3.49 -2.57
C ASP A 490 0.63 2.10 -2.64
N ILE A 491 1.92 2.03 -2.30
CA ILE A 491 2.75 0.84 -2.54
C ILE A 491 2.22 -0.39 -1.79
N LEU A 492 1.97 -0.26 -0.49
CA LEU A 492 1.53 -1.38 0.34
C LEU A 492 0.09 -1.80 0.02
N VAL A 493 -0.78 -0.85 -0.33
CA VAL A 493 -2.16 -1.15 -0.75
C VAL A 493 -2.15 -1.92 -2.06
N LYS A 494 -1.41 -1.47 -3.06
CA LYS A 494 -1.25 -2.18 -4.34
C LYS A 494 -0.75 -3.60 -4.13
N VAL A 495 0.36 -3.77 -3.41
CA VAL A 495 0.95 -5.10 -3.21
C VAL A 495 -0.02 -6.02 -2.46
N ASP A 496 -0.60 -5.56 -1.36
CA ASP A 496 -1.55 -6.34 -0.57
C ASP A 496 -2.80 -6.71 -1.39
N ARG A 497 -3.44 -5.75 -2.08
CA ARG A 497 -4.66 -6.02 -2.86
C ARG A 497 -4.41 -6.95 -4.03
N MET A 498 -3.32 -6.75 -4.78
CA MET A 498 -3.03 -7.56 -5.98
C MET A 498 -2.53 -8.96 -5.66
N THR A 499 -1.76 -9.11 -4.57
CA THR A 499 -1.30 -10.44 -4.12
C THR A 499 -2.46 -11.21 -3.49
N MET A 500 -3.29 -10.55 -2.69
CA MET A 500 -4.43 -11.21 -2.06
C MET A 500 -5.60 -11.47 -2.99
N ALA A 501 -5.76 -10.72 -4.08
CA ALA A 501 -6.69 -11.08 -5.17
C ALA A 501 -6.38 -12.46 -5.77
N ASN A 502 -5.17 -12.97 -5.56
CA ASN A 502 -4.70 -14.28 -6.01
C ASN A 502 -4.39 -15.22 -4.83
N SER A 503 -4.85 -14.91 -3.61
CA SER A 503 -4.58 -15.70 -2.41
C SER A 503 -3.09 -16.00 -2.19
N LEU A 504 -2.22 -15.03 -2.51
CA LEU A 504 -0.77 -15.11 -2.36
C LEU A 504 -0.32 -14.14 -1.27
N GLU A 505 0.49 -14.60 -0.32
CA GLU A 505 1.07 -13.72 0.69
C GLU A 505 2.39 -13.12 0.22
N ALA A 506 2.44 -11.79 0.12
CA ALA A 506 3.70 -11.07 -0.06
C ALA A 506 4.33 -10.64 1.27
N ARG A 507 5.62 -10.90 1.44
CA ARG A 507 6.45 -10.48 2.58
C ARG A 507 7.53 -9.51 2.10
N ALA A 508 7.67 -8.37 2.76
CA ALA A 508 8.66 -7.34 2.40
C ALA A 508 9.76 -7.24 3.49
N PRO A 509 10.93 -7.90 3.32
CA PRO A 509 12.04 -7.87 4.29
C PRO A 509 12.68 -6.49 4.42
N LEU A 510 12.71 -5.70 3.36
CA LEU A 510 13.25 -4.33 3.38
C LEU A 510 12.38 -3.36 4.21
N LEU A 511 11.19 -3.81 4.63
CA LEU A 511 10.30 -3.11 5.55
C LEU A 511 10.25 -3.78 6.93
N ASP A 512 11.28 -4.53 7.33
CA ASP A 512 11.48 -4.89 8.73
C ASP A 512 11.65 -3.61 9.55
N TYR A 513 10.95 -3.47 10.69
CA TYR A 513 10.97 -2.22 11.43
C TYR A 513 12.39 -1.85 11.91
N ARG A 514 13.23 -2.85 12.21
CA ARG A 514 14.64 -2.65 12.60
C ARG A 514 15.45 -2.09 11.45
N MET A 515 15.13 -2.51 10.22
CA MET A 515 15.76 -1.97 9.02
C MET A 515 15.28 -0.54 8.73
N VAL A 516 14.00 -0.25 8.92
CA VAL A 516 13.46 1.11 8.74
C VAL A 516 14.04 2.08 9.78
N GLU A 517 14.16 1.65 11.04
CA GLU A 517 14.81 2.44 12.10
C GLU A 517 16.30 2.65 11.81
N PHE A 518 17.01 1.61 11.35
CA PHE A 518 18.39 1.73 10.88
C PHE A 518 18.49 2.74 9.73
N ALA A 519 17.65 2.59 8.70
CA ALA A 519 17.64 3.47 7.54
C ALA A 519 17.35 4.92 7.95
N ALA A 520 16.44 5.18 8.89
CA ALA A 520 16.19 6.53 9.38
C ALA A 520 17.43 7.20 9.98
N ARG A 521 18.33 6.42 10.60
CA ARG A 521 19.60 6.89 11.16
C ARG A 521 20.74 7.01 10.14
N VAL A 522 20.59 6.47 8.93
CA VAL A 522 21.63 6.59 7.90
C VAL A 522 21.69 8.04 7.39
N PRO A 523 22.90 8.66 7.32
CA PRO A 523 23.08 9.99 6.74
C PRO A 523 22.46 10.11 5.34
N ALA A 524 21.77 11.22 5.09
CA ALA A 524 21.10 11.47 3.81
C ALA A 524 22.02 11.32 2.59
N ALA A 525 23.27 11.76 2.70
CA ALA A 525 24.29 11.66 1.65
C ALA A 525 24.69 10.20 1.30
N LEU A 526 24.47 9.24 2.20
CA LEU A 526 24.67 7.82 1.95
C LEU A 526 23.41 7.13 1.39
N LYS A 527 22.24 7.77 1.45
CA LYS A 527 21.03 7.30 0.75
C LYS A 527 21.05 7.76 -0.71
N LEU A 528 21.33 9.05 -0.91
CA LEU A 528 21.43 9.69 -2.21
C LEU A 528 22.80 10.40 -2.34
N HIS A 529 23.71 9.80 -3.10
CA HIS A 529 25.05 10.34 -3.33
C HIS A 529 25.12 11.06 -4.67
N GLY A 530 24.95 12.39 -4.66
CA GLY A 530 24.79 13.17 -5.89
C GLY A 530 23.51 12.76 -6.64
N LYS A 531 23.66 12.12 -7.80
CA LYS A 531 22.54 11.53 -8.57
C LYS A 531 22.41 10.01 -8.36
N GLU A 532 23.32 9.42 -7.59
CA GLU A 532 23.32 7.98 -7.32
C GLU A 532 22.32 7.65 -6.22
N LYS A 533 21.21 7.07 -6.65
CA LYS A 533 20.13 6.56 -5.79
C LYS A 533 20.54 5.26 -5.11
N LYS A 534 19.99 4.99 -3.91
CA LYS A 534 20.25 3.75 -3.15
C LYS A 534 21.72 3.48 -2.88
N HIS A 535 22.51 4.51 -2.63
CA HIS A 535 23.96 4.38 -2.58
C HIS A 535 24.41 3.37 -1.51
N LEU A 536 23.96 3.50 -0.27
CA LEU A 536 24.29 2.54 0.80
C LEU A 536 23.77 1.13 0.52
N LEU A 537 22.57 0.99 -0.04
CA LEU A 537 22.04 -0.34 -0.38
C LEU A 537 22.91 -1.00 -1.45
N LYS A 538 23.33 -0.28 -2.48
CA LYS A 538 24.26 -0.81 -3.50
C LYS A 538 25.60 -1.20 -2.89
N LEU A 539 26.19 -0.33 -2.05
CA LEU A 539 27.43 -0.62 -1.31
C LEU A 539 27.29 -1.92 -0.50
N SER A 540 26.17 -2.11 0.20
CA SER A 540 25.92 -3.33 0.99
C SER A 540 25.89 -4.61 0.15
N GLN A 541 25.59 -4.50 -1.15
CA GLN A 541 25.42 -5.64 -2.06
C GLN A 541 26.56 -5.81 -3.07
N GLN A 542 27.60 -4.97 -3.07
CA GLN A 542 28.74 -5.07 -4.00
C GLN A 542 29.47 -6.43 -3.94
N GLN A 543 29.46 -7.08 -2.77
CA GLN A 543 30.05 -8.43 -2.60
C GLN A 543 29.15 -9.57 -3.10
N ARG A 544 27.90 -9.27 -3.48
CA ARG A 544 26.88 -10.26 -3.83
C ARG A 544 26.34 -10.09 -5.24
N LEU A 545 26.31 -8.90 -5.80
CA LEU A 545 25.70 -8.60 -7.08
C LEU A 545 26.73 -7.98 -8.02
N SER A 546 26.60 -8.27 -9.32
CA SER A 546 27.46 -7.66 -10.34
C SER A 546 27.19 -6.15 -10.46
N ASN A 547 28.20 -5.40 -10.93
CA ASN A 547 28.04 -3.97 -11.20
C ASN A 547 26.94 -3.69 -12.24
N ASP A 548 26.76 -4.60 -13.21
CA ASP A 548 25.71 -4.49 -14.22
C ASP A 548 24.32 -4.50 -13.60
N ILE A 549 24.09 -5.28 -12.53
CA ILE A 549 22.82 -5.28 -11.80
C ILE A 549 22.71 -4.07 -10.88
N LEU A 550 23.79 -3.74 -10.16
CA LEU A 550 23.79 -2.67 -9.16
C LEU A 550 23.57 -1.27 -9.76
N TYR A 551 24.17 -1.02 -10.94
CA TYR A 551 24.24 0.31 -11.53
C TYR A 551 23.42 0.45 -12.81
N ARG A 552 22.60 -0.56 -13.18
CA ARG A 552 21.69 -0.44 -14.33
C ARG A 552 20.72 0.72 -14.18
N LYS A 553 20.28 1.22 -15.33
CA LYS A 553 19.13 2.11 -15.41
C LYS A 553 17.85 1.29 -15.18
N LYS A 554 17.23 1.43 -14.00
CA LYS A 554 15.91 0.84 -13.69
C LYS A 554 14.85 1.43 -14.62
N MET A 555 14.05 0.59 -15.28
CA MET A 555 12.91 1.02 -16.09
C MET A 555 11.67 1.19 -15.21
N GLY A 556 11.55 0.36 -14.16
CA GLY A 556 10.41 0.36 -13.23
C GLY A 556 9.18 -0.31 -13.84
N PHE A 557 8.13 -0.50 -13.03
CA PHE A 557 6.83 -1.01 -13.51
C PHE A 557 6.04 0.07 -14.27
N SER A 558 6.70 0.81 -15.17
CA SER A 558 6.02 1.77 -16.03
C SER A 558 5.16 1.03 -17.05
N VAL A 559 3.92 1.46 -17.24
CA VAL A 559 3.05 0.92 -18.27
C VAL A 559 2.82 1.94 -19.39
N PRO A 560 2.57 1.52 -20.63
CA PRO A 560 2.33 2.44 -21.76
C PRO A 560 0.91 3.00 -21.70
N LEU A 561 0.61 3.80 -20.67
CA LEU A 561 -0.74 4.25 -20.32
C LEU A 561 -1.45 4.98 -21.47
N ALA A 562 -0.75 5.84 -22.21
CA ALA A 562 -1.30 6.49 -23.40
C ALA A 562 -1.69 5.47 -24.48
N SER A 563 -0.89 4.43 -24.70
CA SER A 563 -1.23 3.36 -25.65
C SER A 563 -2.43 2.55 -25.16
N TRP A 564 -2.52 2.25 -23.86
CA TRP A 564 -3.66 1.55 -23.28
C TRP A 564 -4.95 2.33 -23.47
N LEU A 565 -4.97 3.62 -23.11
CA LEU A 565 -6.13 4.48 -23.31
C LEU A 565 -6.54 4.57 -24.79
N ASN A 566 -5.60 4.80 -25.71
CA ASN A 566 -5.93 4.95 -27.13
C ASN A 566 -6.37 3.66 -27.83
N LYS A 567 -6.05 2.49 -27.27
CA LYS A 567 -6.29 1.19 -27.90
C LYS A 567 -7.19 0.33 -27.02
N GLU A 568 -6.59 -0.44 -26.12
CA GLU A 568 -7.24 -1.50 -25.36
C GLU A 568 -8.38 -0.98 -24.47
N LEU A 569 -8.17 0.14 -23.78
CA LEU A 569 -9.16 0.71 -22.87
C LEU A 569 -10.11 1.70 -23.54
N LYS A 570 -9.93 1.98 -24.84
CA LYS A 570 -10.75 2.96 -25.55
C LYS A 570 -12.25 2.65 -25.46
N PRO A 571 -12.72 1.41 -25.72
CA PRO A 571 -14.16 1.13 -25.66
C PRO A 571 -14.75 1.38 -24.26
N ILE A 572 -14.04 0.93 -23.22
CA ILE A 572 -14.46 1.14 -21.82
C ILE A 572 -14.49 2.63 -21.48
N ALA A 573 -13.48 3.39 -21.91
CA ALA A 573 -13.41 4.82 -21.68
C ALA A 573 -14.48 5.62 -22.44
N ASP A 574 -14.79 5.25 -23.69
CA ASP A 574 -15.88 5.84 -24.46
C ASP A 574 -17.21 5.70 -23.71
N ASP A 575 -17.51 4.49 -23.22
CA ASP A 575 -18.73 4.18 -22.49
C ASP A 575 -18.80 4.95 -21.16
N LEU A 576 -17.74 4.87 -20.34
CA LEU A 576 -17.69 5.47 -19.01
C LEU A 576 -17.70 7.00 -19.03
N PHE A 577 -17.03 7.64 -20.00
CA PHE A 577 -17.02 9.10 -20.10
C PHE A 577 -18.30 9.66 -20.71
N ALA A 578 -19.08 8.86 -21.45
CA ALA A 578 -20.39 9.26 -21.95
C ALA A 578 -21.53 8.97 -20.96
N ALA A 579 -21.37 7.98 -20.08
CA ALA A 579 -22.38 7.55 -19.12
C ALA A 579 -22.64 8.62 -18.04
N LYS A 580 -23.92 9.01 -17.89
CA LYS A 580 -24.35 10.00 -16.87
C LYS A 580 -24.31 9.44 -15.45
N ASP A 581 -24.40 8.12 -15.32
CA ASP A 581 -24.40 7.35 -14.09
C ASP A 581 -23.01 6.79 -13.73
N SER A 582 -21.96 7.21 -14.44
CA SER A 582 -20.55 6.89 -14.14
C SER A 582 -20.01 7.56 -12.87
N GLY A 583 -20.81 8.39 -12.19
CA GLY A 583 -20.39 9.21 -11.06
C GLY A 583 -19.63 10.47 -11.44
N LEU A 584 -18.98 10.50 -12.61
CA LEU A 584 -18.22 11.68 -13.07
C LEU A 584 -19.10 12.92 -13.20
N ALA A 585 -20.36 12.74 -13.63
CA ALA A 585 -21.34 13.82 -13.76
C ALA A 585 -21.66 14.53 -12.44
N ASN A 586 -21.39 13.89 -11.29
CA ASN A 586 -21.63 14.46 -9.97
C ASN A 586 -20.54 15.45 -9.54
N PHE A 587 -19.36 15.38 -10.17
CA PHE A 587 -18.18 16.15 -9.76
C PHE A 587 -17.60 17.00 -10.89
N PHE A 588 -17.79 16.60 -12.14
CA PHE A 588 -17.11 17.19 -13.30
C PHE A 588 -18.07 17.57 -14.42
N LYS A 589 -17.68 18.60 -15.18
CA LYS A 589 -18.31 18.99 -16.44
C LYS A 589 -18.00 17.94 -17.51
N LEU A 590 -18.94 17.02 -17.74
CA LEU A 590 -18.74 15.92 -18.70
C LEU A 590 -18.36 16.41 -20.11
N SER A 591 -18.89 17.54 -20.57
CA SER A 591 -18.52 18.11 -21.87
C SER A 591 -17.01 18.36 -22.02
N LEU A 592 -16.36 18.82 -20.95
CA LEU A 592 -14.91 19.03 -20.94
C LEU A 592 -14.16 17.71 -20.83
N VAL A 593 -14.66 16.74 -20.05
CA VAL A 593 -14.08 15.39 -20.00
C VAL A 593 -14.09 14.74 -21.38
N THR A 594 -15.23 14.78 -22.08
CA THR A 594 -15.37 14.31 -23.47
C THR A 594 -14.43 15.04 -24.43
N GLN A 595 -14.26 16.36 -24.29
CA GLN A 595 -13.34 17.13 -25.11
C GLN A 595 -11.88 16.69 -24.91
N LEU A 596 -11.44 16.52 -23.65
CA LEU A 596 -10.10 16.04 -23.33
C LEU A 596 -9.88 14.62 -23.87
N TRP A 597 -10.90 13.77 -23.77
CA TRP A 597 -10.87 12.43 -24.32
C TRP A 597 -10.70 12.44 -25.85
N GLN A 598 -11.48 13.25 -26.57
CA GLN A 598 -11.34 13.41 -28.02
C GLN A 598 -9.96 13.94 -28.43
N GLN A 599 -9.40 14.89 -27.68
CA GLN A 599 -8.03 15.39 -27.90
C GLN A 599 -7.00 14.27 -27.71
N HIS A 600 -7.15 13.46 -26.67
CA HIS A 600 -6.28 12.30 -26.44
C HIS A 600 -6.32 11.33 -27.60
N GLN A 601 -7.52 10.99 -28.09
CA GLN A 601 -7.72 10.12 -29.25
C GLN A 601 -7.15 10.71 -30.55
N ALA A 602 -7.03 12.03 -30.64
CA ALA A 602 -6.40 12.73 -31.76
C ALA A 602 -4.85 12.81 -31.64
N GLY A 603 -4.26 12.22 -30.60
CA GLY A 603 -2.81 12.17 -30.39
C GLY A 603 -2.25 13.15 -29.35
N ASP A 604 -3.11 13.93 -28.69
CA ASP A 604 -2.68 14.87 -27.64
C ASP A 604 -2.65 14.20 -26.26
N PHE A 605 -1.49 13.65 -25.91
CA PHE A 605 -1.32 12.89 -24.68
C PHE A 605 -0.98 13.74 -23.44
N ARG A 606 -1.24 15.06 -23.47
CA ARG A 606 -0.90 15.96 -22.36
C ARG A 606 -1.57 15.59 -21.03
N TYR A 607 -2.81 15.12 -21.06
CA TYR A 607 -3.64 14.83 -19.89
C TYR A 607 -3.89 13.33 -19.67
N THR A 608 -2.94 12.48 -20.11
CA THR A 608 -3.04 11.02 -20.02
C THR A 608 -3.29 10.55 -18.59
N GLN A 609 -2.60 11.15 -17.61
CA GLN A 609 -2.71 10.75 -16.21
C GLN A 609 -4.07 11.13 -15.62
N GLU A 610 -4.55 12.33 -15.92
CA GLU A 610 -5.86 12.81 -15.46
C GLU A 610 -7.01 11.99 -16.05
N LEU A 611 -6.95 11.67 -17.34
CA LEU A 611 -7.93 10.80 -18.01
C LEU A 611 -7.93 9.39 -17.39
N TRP A 612 -6.76 8.85 -17.06
CA TRP A 612 -6.65 7.58 -16.36
C TRP A 612 -7.30 7.63 -14.96
N SER A 613 -7.03 8.65 -14.16
CA SER A 613 -7.67 8.81 -12.85
C SER A 613 -9.20 8.94 -12.96
N LEU A 614 -9.70 9.65 -13.98
CA LEU A 614 -11.14 9.74 -14.27
C LEU A 614 -11.73 8.38 -14.65
N LEU A 615 -11.03 7.61 -15.48
CA LEU A 615 -11.46 6.28 -15.90
C LEU A 615 -11.54 5.31 -14.71
N VAL A 616 -10.51 5.29 -13.87
CA VAL A 616 -10.45 4.47 -12.66
C VAL A 616 -11.57 4.84 -11.69
N PHE A 617 -11.82 6.13 -11.47
CA PHE A 617 -12.91 6.59 -10.61
C PHE A 617 -14.28 6.12 -11.13
N ALA A 618 -14.52 6.27 -12.44
CA ALA A 618 -15.76 5.83 -13.07
C ALA A 618 -15.96 4.31 -12.97
N ALA A 619 -14.90 3.53 -13.19
CA ALA A 619 -14.93 2.08 -13.04
C ALA A 619 -15.23 1.64 -11.60
N TRP A 620 -14.59 2.29 -10.61
CA TRP A 620 -14.89 2.05 -9.19
C TRP A 620 -16.34 2.41 -8.86
N TRP A 621 -16.82 3.56 -9.34
CA TRP A 621 -18.20 4.01 -9.11
C TRP A 621 -19.22 2.99 -9.60
N GLN A 622 -19.07 2.48 -10.83
CA GLN A 622 -19.97 1.48 -11.38
C GLN A 622 -20.05 0.22 -10.52
N HIS A 623 -18.93 -0.21 -9.94
CA HIS A 623 -18.91 -1.42 -9.11
C HIS A 623 -19.45 -1.19 -7.69
N TYR A 624 -19.12 -0.05 -7.07
CA TYR A 624 -19.34 0.16 -5.63
C TYR A 624 -20.54 1.07 -5.30
N MET A 625 -20.94 1.96 -6.21
CA MET A 625 -21.96 2.97 -5.93
C MET A 625 -23.31 2.66 -6.57
N GLN A 626 -23.34 1.90 -7.67
CA GLN A 626 -24.59 1.48 -8.29
C GLN A 626 -25.19 0.31 -7.51
N PRO A 627 -26.52 0.28 -7.29
CA PRO A 627 -27.18 -0.89 -6.73
C PRO A 627 -26.97 -2.07 -7.69
N GLU A 628 -26.64 -3.24 -7.15
CA GLU A 628 -26.59 -4.48 -7.94
C GLU A 628 -27.94 -4.63 -8.64
N THR A 629 -27.94 -4.50 -9.96
CA THR A 629 -29.12 -4.81 -10.75
C THR A 629 -29.35 -6.30 -10.59
N SER A 630 -30.45 -6.63 -9.91
CA SER A 630 -30.91 -7.99 -9.68
C SER A 630 -30.89 -8.78 -11.00
N GLY A 631 -29.99 -9.76 -11.11
CA GLY A 631 -30.04 -10.78 -12.16
C GLY A 631 -28.76 -11.06 -12.94
N GLN A 632 -27.67 -10.29 -12.76
CA GLN A 632 -26.35 -10.73 -13.24
C GLN A 632 -25.38 -10.73 -12.07
N ALA A 633 -25.35 -11.86 -11.37
CA ALA A 633 -24.09 -12.30 -10.80
C ALA A 633 -23.10 -12.32 -11.97
N LEU A 634 -22.24 -11.30 -12.05
CA LEU A 634 -20.98 -11.40 -12.78
C LEU A 634 -20.15 -12.44 -12.01
N CYS A 635 -20.51 -13.71 -12.18
CA CYS A 635 -19.65 -14.84 -11.89
C CYS A 635 -18.41 -14.70 -12.76
N LEU A 636 -17.39 -14.04 -12.22
CA LEU A 636 -15.98 -14.17 -12.58
C LEU A 636 -15.13 -13.95 -11.35
#